data_AF-A0A9P6M166-F1
#
_entry.id   AF-A0A9P6M166-F1
#
_cell.length_a   1.000
_cell.length_b   1.000
_cell.length_c   1.000
_cell.angle_alpha   90.00
_cell.angle_beta   90.00
_cell.angle_gamma   90.00
#
_symmetry.space_group_name_H-M   'P 1'
#
loop_
_entity.id
_entity.type
_entity.pdbx_description
1 polymer ?
#
loop_
_entity_poly.entity_id
_entity_poly.type
_entity_poly.pdbx_seq_one_letter_code
_entity_poly.pdbx_strand_id
1 'polypeptide(L)'
;MPGNTPTLPLATVPAPKAGSSYDMIVVGGGVIGSAFAATFGKQGKKILLIERDLTEPDRIVGELMQPGGYNALKELGLADCLEGIDAIPTHGYGVIRGSEHVHIPYTIDPETGKPSQGRSFHYGRFIQKLRAAASRTPNVTVVEATVNEVLYDQDGVRATGVSCTAKSATETETAPALTYKSPMVVIADGCFSKFRKQYLNKEVTVSSHFVGLILKDVVLPYPNHGHVILMTPSPVLMYQISKTETRILVDIPGKLPSVSTGALRSYLEKTIYPQLPATAQKPFLRALETDRLRSMPNSFLPPSTSSELGIIVLGDAMNMRHPLTGGGMTVALNDVVYLRNMLKGDVTKDQEVTMVQMELFFWKRKELSAVINILAQALYALFSGTDGNLLTLRDGCFSYFQMGGECIRGPVGLLSGLNRSRKTLAYHFFHVAFHSIWLMFHNADSYADFPILLLKAINTAPFNDMTSASTHLLEFKAGRCFRTTGTDTVKPDPTKGLVYLDEEDGLMHFYWKNRATGDVEDDLILFPGDAELISVPQCTTGRVVMLQFKSSSQKLFFWHQEASTDRDQIILQQVNSLIHSQGDEDEEEYLEDVAMDGVEGTASAVTSSTPASIAPSAAFAPAAPVVPGSESQTSVTGSSSLTSQQMDQLRHLLGGIQVPQAATAQRSNLRLDHVLTPGAVAPLLNNPQICAALFPHLPESSERTPEEIQAIVRTPQFSQALVSLSTALESGQLGPLLRQFGLGPNAGDGVEGFLSAIEEQAKKDGGK
;
A
#
# COMPACT_ATOMS: atom_id res chain seq x y z
N MET A 1 31.37 -4.64 37.84
CA MET A 1 31.67 -4.27 36.45
C MET A 1 31.68 -5.53 35.61
N PRO A 2 30.58 -5.94 34.97
CA PRO A 2 30.66 -7.00 33.97
C PRO A 2 31.44 -6.48 32.76
N GLY A 3 32.41 -7.26 32.30
CA GLY A 3 33.45 -6.87 31.35
C GLY A 3 32.92 -6.33 30.02
N ASN A 4 33.54 -5.23 29.59
CA ASN A 4 33.45 -4.68 28.24
C ASN A 4 34.07 -5.68 27.26
N THR A 5 33.30 -6.67 26.81
CA THR A 5 33.64 -7.39 25.58
C THR A 5 33.48 -6.39 24.44
N PRO A 6 34.53 -6.07 23.66
CA PRO A 6 34.40 -5.09 22.58
C PRO A 6 33.31 -5.55 21.61
N THR A 7 32.23 -4.77 21.52
CA THR A 7 31.18 -4.97 20.52
C THR A 7 31.81 -4.80 19.15
N LEU A 8 31.88 -5.90 18.39
CA LEU A 8 32.30 -5.87 17.00
C LEU A 8 31.47 -4.82 16.23
N PRO A 9 32.09 -4.03 15.34
CA PRO A 9 31.37 -3.06 14.54
C PRO A 9 30.30 -3.78 13.70
N LEU A 10 29.08 -3.24 13.70
CA LEU A 10 27.98 -3.81 12.92
C LEU A 10 28.22 -3.69 11.42
N ALA A 11 28.82 -2.56 10.99
CA ALA A 11 29.23 -2.34 9.62
C ALA A 11 30.42 -3.23 9.26
N THR A 12 30.41 -3.76 8.04
CA THR A 12 31.52 -4.56 7.52
C THR A 12 32.74 -3.67 7.26
N VAL A 13 33.90 -4.11 7.75
CA VAL A 13 35.19 -3.40 7.58
C VAL A 13 36.19 -4.33 6.89
N PRO A 14 36.87 -3.90 5.80
CA PRO A 14 36.72 -2.60 5.14
C PRO A 14 35.38 -2.46 4.40
N ALA A 15 34.93 -1.21 4.20
CA ALA A 15 33.71 -0.93 3.45
C ALA A 15 33.81 -1.44 2.01
N PRO A 16 32.70 -1.93 1.41
CA PRO A 16 32.70 -2.39 0.04
C PRO A 16 32.93 -1.25 -0.95
N LYS A 17 33.71 -1.53 -1.99
CA LYS A 17 34.01 -0.55 -3.06
C LYS A 17 32.73 -0.16 -3.81
N ALA A 18 32.64 1.10 -4.24
CA ALA A 18 31.59 1.54 -5.16
C ALA A 18 31.60 0.68 -6.44
N GLY A 19 30.41 0.38 -6.96
CA GLY A 19 30.20 -0.50 -8.11
C GLY A 19 30.22 -2.00 -7.79
N SER A 20 30.41 -2.40 -6.52
CA SER A 20 30.37 -3.81 -6.12
C SER A 20 28.99 -4.44 -6.44
N SER A 21 29.02 -5.67 -6.95
CA SER A 21 27.83 -6.44 -7.32
C SER A 21 27.42 -7.44 -6.24
N TYR A 22 26.11 -7.59 -6.07
CA TYR A 22 25.44 -8.45 -5.09
C TYR A 22 24.30 -9.22 -5.76
N ASP A 23 23.86 -10.32 -5.15
CA ASP A 23 22.68 -11.05 -5.62
C ASP A 23 21.41 -10.30 -5.23
N MET A 24 21.41 -9.69 -4.03
CA MET A 24 20.31 -8.84 -3.54
C MET A 24 20.84 -7.69 -2.70
N ILE A 25 20.20 -6.53 -2.82
CA ILE A 25 20.39 -5.38 -1.95
C ILE A 25 19.15 -5.23 -1.07
N VAL A 26 19.32 -5.15 0.24
CA VAL A 26 18.24 -4.94 1.22
C VAL A 26 18.34 -3.52 1.76
N VAL A 27 17.29 -2.73 1.56
CA VAL A 27 17.19 -1.34 2.00
C VAL A 27 16.44 -1.30 3.33
N GLY A 28 17.15 -1.03 4.43
CA GLY A 28 16.60 -0.94 5.78
C GLY A 28 16.97 -2.13 6.67
N GLY A 29 17.79 -1.89 7.69
CA GLY A 29 18.20 -2.83 8.73
C GLY A 29 17.24 -2.91 9.91
N GLY A 30 15.94 -2.99 9.64
CA GLY A 30 14.88 -3.19 10.65
C GLY A 30 14.67 -4.67 11.00
N VAL A 31 13.48 -5.01 11.51
CA VAL A 31 13.11 -6.42 11.84
C VAL A 31 13.21 -7.31 10.60
N ILE A 32 12.47 -6.94 9.55
CA ILE A 32 12.38 -7.77 8.34
C ILE A 32 13.67 -7.76 7.54
N GLY A 33 14.30 -6.60 7.31
CA GLY A 33 15.51 -6.51 6.49
C GLY A 33 16.71 -7.24 7.12
N SER A 34 16.89 -7.14 8.43
CA SER A 34 17.94 -7.89 9.12
C SER A 34 17.68 -9.40 9.11
N ALA A 35 16.43 -9.82 9.34
CA ALA A 35 16.05 -11.23 9.30
C ALA A 35 16.18 -11.80 7.87
N PHE A 36 15.76 -11.05 6.85
CA PHE A 36 15.91 -11.40 5.44
C PHE A 36 17.38 -11.55 5.07
N ALA A 37 18.22 -10.56 5.38
CA ALA A 37 19.65 -10.60 5.05
C ALA A 37 20.35 -11.80 5.69
N ALA A 38 20.11 -12.05 6.99
CA ALA A 38 20.67 -13.22 7.67
C ALA A 38 20.16 -14.55 7.07
N THR A 39 18.89 -14.62 6.67
CA THR A 39 18.29 -15.84 6.13
C THR A 39 18.84 -16.18 4.75
N PHE A 40 18.85 -15.23 3.82
CA PHE A 40 19.34 -15.46 2.46
C PHE A 40 20.87 -15.55 2.39
N GLY A 41 21.59 -14.85 3.28
CA GLY A 41 23.03 -15.03 3.45
C GLY A 41 23.41 -16.46 3.84
N LYS A 42 22.66 -17.07 4.78
CA LYS A 42 22.80 -18.49 5.16
C LYS A 42 22.50 -19.45 4.00
N GLN A 43 21.68 -19.05 3.03
CA GLN A 43 21.42 -19.81 1.80
C GLN A 43 22.49 -19.63 0.72
N GLY A 44 23.55 -18.86 0.99
CA GLY A 44 24.66 -18.65 0.06
C GLY A 44 24.49 -17.45 -0.86
N LYS A 45 23.41 -16.67 -0.75
CA LYS A 45 23.22 -15.45 -1.53
C LYS A 45 24.14 -14.35 -1.02
N LYS A 46 24.77 -13.61 -1.93
CA LYS A 46 25.58 -12.43 -1.61
C LYS A 46 24.67 -11.23 -1.37
N ILE A 47 24.46 -10.89 -0.11
CA ILE A 47 23.53 -9.84 0.33
C ILE A 47 24.29 -8.57 0.72
N LEU A 48 23.81 -7.41 0.26
CA LEU A 48 24.17 -6.11 0.82
C LEU A 48 23.00 -5.55 1.63
N LEU A 49 23.17 -5.41 2.94
CA LEU A 49 22.21 -4.74 3.83
C LEU A 49 22.66 -3.29 4.05
N ILE A 50 21.83 -2.34 3.63
CA ILE A 50 22.09 -0.90 3.79
C ILE A 50 21.13 -0.34 4.83
N GLU A 51 21.68 0.28 5.88
CA GLU A 51 20.91 0.94 6.93
C GLU A 51 21.43 2.36 7.13
N ARG A 52 20.51 3.33 7.23
CA ARG A 52 20.88 4.75 7.40
C ARG A 52 21.57 5.02 8.74
N ASP A 53 21.17 4.29 9.79
CA ASP A 53 21.67 4.47 11.14
C ASP A 53 21.77 3.13 11.89
N LEU A 54 23.01 2.66 12.09
CA LEU A 54 23.32 1.42 12.79
C LEU A 54 23.34 1.59 14.32
N THR A 55 23.12 2.79 14.84
CA THR A 55 22.95 2.99 16.30
C THR A 55 21.65 2.33 16.80
N GLU A 56 21.56 2.13 18.12
CA GLU A 56 20.41 1.46 18.72
C GLU A 56 19.14 2.31 18.54
N PRO A 57 18.09 1.81 17.85
CA PRO A 57 16.92 2.62 17.57
C PRO A 57 16.07 2.78 18.83
N ASP A 58 15.75 4.03 19.16
CA ASP A 58 14.88 4.37 20.27
C ASP A 58 13.42 4.57 19.80
N ARG A 59 12.64 3.49 19.83
CA ARG A 59 11.21 3.46 19.42
C ARG A 59 10.32 2.90 20.53
N ILE A 60 9.04 3.30 20.50
CA ILE A 60 8.01 2.87 21.48
C ILE A 60 7.08 1.76 20.99
N VAL A 61 7.21 1.35 19.72
CA VAL A 61 6.39 0.31 19.09
C VAL A 61 7.27 -0.87 18.66
N GLY A 62 6.67 -2.06 18.53
CA GLY A 62 7.40 -3.28 18.17
C GLY A 62 8.10 -3.95 19.34
N GLU A 63 7.62 -3.75 20.56
CA GLU A 63 8.22 -4.26 21.80
C GLU A 63 7.55 -5.53 22.35
N LEU A 64 6.50 -6.04 21.68
CA LEU A 64 5.83 -7.31 22.00
C LEU A 64 5.67 -8.14 20.73
N MET A 65 6.28 -9.32 20.72
CA MET A 65 6.21 -10.32 19.67
C MET A 65 5.25 -11.44 20.06
N GLN A 66 4.25 -11.69 19.21
CA GLN A 66 3.29 -12.79 19.41
C GLN A 66 3.96 -14.17 19.26
N PRO A 67 3.36 -15.24 19.81
CA PRO A 67 3.86 -16.61 19.66
C PRO A 67 4.17 -17.03 18.22
N GLY A 68 3.30 -16.69 17.24
CA GLY A 68 3.54 -17.00 15.83
C GLY A 68 4.78 -16.31 15.25
N GLY A 69 5.10 -15.10 15.72
CA GLY A 69 6.33 -14.40 15.37
C GLY A 69 7.56 -15.02 16.02
N TYR A 70 7.44 -15.43 17.28
CA TYR A 70 8.52 -16.12 18.00
C TYR A 70 8.82 -17.50 17.39
N ASN A 71 7.79 -18.22 16.93
CA ASN A 71 7.95 -19.47 16.19
C ASN A 71 8.67 -19.25 14.85
N ALA A 72 8.27 -18.25 14.07
CA ALA A 72 8.99 -17.89 12.85
C ALA A 72 10.45 -17.50 13.12
N LEU A 73 10.73 -16.73 14.19
CA LEU A 73 12.09 -16.38 14.58
C LEU A 73 12.95 -17.61 14.91
N LYS A 74 12.36 -18.60 15.60
CA LYS A 74 13.00 -19.90 15.87
C LYS A 74 13.27 -20.67 14.58
N GLU A 75 12.30 -20.72 13.67
CA GLU A 75 12.42 -21.41 12.39
C GLU A 75 13.49 -20.80 11.47
N LEU A 76 13.70 -19.48 11.55
CA LEU A 76 14.78 -18.77 10.84
C LEU A 76 16.16 -18.94 11.52
N GLY A 77 16.21 -19.61 12.69
CA GLY A 77 17.43 -19.77 13.47
C GLY A 77 17.97 -18.43 13.99
N LEU A 78 17.07 -17.56 14.45
CA LEU A 78 17.38 -16.22 14.98
C LEU A 78 16.88 -16.01 16.42
N ALA A 79 16.41 -17.06 17.09
CA ALA A 79 15.86 -16.97 18.45
C ALA A 79 16.85 -16.41 19.48
N ASP A 80 18.15 -16.70 19.33
CA ASP A 80 19.23 -16.20 20.20
C ASP A 80 19.32 -14.66 20.19
N CYS A 81 18.68 -13.99 19.23
CA CYS A 81 18.60 -12.53 19.22
C CYS A 81 17.77 -11.96 20.38
N LEU A 82 17.01 -12.81 21.08
CA LEU A 82 16.26 -12.43 22.28
C LEU A 82 17.04 -12.67 23.57
N GLU A 83 18.25 -13.23 23.49
CA GLU A 83 19.09 -13.52 24.64
C GLU A 83 20.00 -12.33 25.02
N GLY A 84 20.10 -12.09 26.33
CA GLY A 84 20.94 -11.03 26.88
C GLY A 84 20.44 -9.61 26.61
N ILE A 85 19.15 -9.42 26.34
CA ILE A 85 18.50 -8.09 26.17
C ILE A 85 17.45 -7.77 27.25
N ASP A 86 17.36 -8.62 28.27
CA ASP A 86 16.31 -8.61 29.31
C ASP A 86 14.89 -8.79 28.73
N ALA A 87 14.77 -9.62 27.69
CA ALA A 87 13.48 -9.98 27.12
C ALA A 87 12.63 -10.76 28.14
N ILE A 88 11.34 -10.47 28.17
CA ILE A 88 10.36 -11.03 29.08
C ILE A 88 9.51 -12.06 28.33
N PRO A 89 9.35 -13.29 28.84
CA PRO A 89 8.39 -14.22 28.27
C PRO A 89 6.97 -13.68 28.48
N THR A 90 6.13 -13.79 27.44
CA THR A 90 4.73 -13.36 27.48
C THR A 90 3.82 -14.57 27.34
N HIS A 91 2.90 -14.77 28.28
CA HIS A 91 2.05 -15.97 28.37
C HIS A 91 0.59 -15.73 27.97
N GLY A 92 0.24 -14.51 27.61
CA GLY A 92 -1.09 -14.16 27.10
C GLY A 92 -1.42 -12.69 27.36
N TYR A 93 -2.70 -12.43 27.54
CA TYR A 93 -3.25 -11.12 27.84
C TYR A 93 -4.11 -11.09 29.10
N GLY A 94 -4.26 -9.91 29.67
CA GLY A 94 -5.36 -9.53 30.55
C GLY A 94 -6.19 -8.43 29.91
N VAL A 95 -7.51 -8.56 29.91
CA VAL A 95 -8.41 -7.47 29.52
C VAL A 95 -9.01 -6.89 30.79
N ILE A 96 -8.86 -5.58 31.00
CA ILE A 96 -9.30 -4.88 32.20
C ILE A 96 -10.38 -3.86 31.82
N ARG A 97 -11.50 -3.88 32.55
CA ARG A 97 -12.60 -2.91 32.42
C ARG A 97 -13.06 -2.50 33.81
N GLY A 98 -12.71 -1.28 34.23
CA GLY A 98 -12.98 -0.83 35.60
C GLY A 98 -12.30 -1.73 36.63
N SER A 99 -13.08 -2.30 37.55
CA SER A 99 -12.60 -3.28 38.54
C SER A 99 -12.60 -4.73 38.04
N GLU A 100 -13.24 -5.01 36.91
CA GLU A 100 -13.32 -6.36 36.34
C GLU A 100 -12.11 -6.64 35.44
N HIS A 101 -11.68 -7.90 35.42
CA HIS A 101 -10.61 -8.33 34.52
C HIS A 101 -10.77 -9.79 34.09
N VAL A 102 -10.34 -10.09 32.86
CA VAL A 102 -10.35 -11.44 32.28
C VAL A 102 -8.93 -11.86 31.95
N HIS A 103 -8.56 -13.07 32.36
CA HIS A 103 -7.29 -13.69 31.99
C HIS A 103 -7.42 -14.44 30.67
N ILE A 104 -6.57 -14.12 29.71
CA ILE A 104 -6.55 -14.69 28.36
C ILE A 104 -5.17 -15.35 28.13
N PRO A 105 -4.96 -16.60 28.56
CA PRO A 105 -3.69 -17.29 28.32
C PRO A 105 -3.54 -17.65 26.83
N TYR A 106 -2.30 -17.69 26.33
CA TYR A 106 -2.01 -18.25 25.01
C TYR A 106 -2.33 -19.75 24.97
N THR A 107 -2.54 -20.26 23.75
CA THR A 107 -2.90 -21.67 23.52
C THR A 107 -1.75 -22.62 23.85
N ILE A 108 -2.10 -23.86 24.18
CA ILE A 108 -1.13 -24.95 24.29
C ILE A 108 -0.75 -25.39 22.88
N ASP A 109 0.55 -25.55 22.64
CA ASP A 109 1.09 -26.12 21.41
C ASP A 109 0.72 -27.62 21.35
N PRO A 110 -0.02 -28.06 20.32
CA PRO A 110 -0.47 -29.45 20.22
C PRO A 110 0.67 -30.45 20.01
N GLU A 111 1.80 -30.03 19.42
CA GLU A 111 2.94 -30.91 19.14
C GLU A 111 3.78 -31.14 20.40
N THR A 112 4.01 -30.08 21.18
CA THR A 112 4.88 -30.14 22.36
C THR A 112 4.14 -30.31 23.68
N GLY A 113 2.82 -30.08 23.70
CA GLY A 113 1.99 -30.05 24.90
C GLY A 113 2.30 -28.89 25.86
N LYS A 114 3.15 -27.93 25.45
CA LYS A 114 3.59 -26.81 26.29
C LYS A 114 2.80 -25.54 25.96
N PRO A 115 2.61 -24.63 26.94
CA PRO A 115 2.01 -23.32 26.66
C PRO A 115 2.83 -22.56 25.62
N SER A 116 2.16 -22.07 24.58
CA SER A 116 2.76 -21.13 23.63
C SER A 116 3.11 -19.83 24.35
N GLN A 117 4.15 -19.16 23.88
CA GLN A 117 4.62 -17.92 24.50
C GLN A 117 5.11 -16.94 23.45
N GLY A 118 4.81 -15.67 23.70
CA GLY A 118 5.40 -14.53 23.04
C GLY A 118 6.63 -14.02 23.80
N ARG A 119 7.15 -12.88 23.35
CA ARG A 119 8.32 -12.23 23.94
C ARG A 119 8.14 -10.73 23.89
N SER A 120 8.39 -10.05 25.00
CA SER A 120 8.45 -8.58 25.03
C SER A 120 9.85 -8.10 25.43
N PHE A 121 10.25 -6.93 24.95
CA PHE A 121 11.63 -6.45 25.05
C PHE A 121 11.72 -4.98 24.64
N HIS A 122 12.83 -4.31 24.98
CA HIS A 122 13.19 -3.05 24.32
C HIS A 122 13.48 -3.28 22.84
N TYR A 123 12.77 -2.55 21.98
CA TYR A 123 12.89 -2.68 20.52
C TYR A 123 14.33 -2.49 20.03
N GLY A 124 15.02 -1.46 20.52
CA GLY A 124 16.38 -1.13 20.14
C GLY A 124 17.36 -2.29 20.31
N ARG A 125 17.37 -2.88 21.50
CA ARG A 125 18.23 -4.02 21.84
C ARG A 125 17.98 -5.23 20.93
N PHE A 126 16.71 -5.52 20.63
CA PHE A 126 16.36 -6.61 19.71
C PHE A 126 16.84 -6.35 18.28
N ILE A 127 16.65 -5.13 17.77
CA ILE A 127 17.18 -4.75 16.45
C ILE A 127 18.70 -4.86 16.38
N GLN A 128 19.42 -4.44 17.42
CA GLN A 128 20.87 -4.58 17.43
C GLN A 128 21.34 -6.04 17.41
N LYS A 129 20.62 -6.93 18.09
CA LYS A 129 20.89 -8.37 18.02
C LYS A 129 20.62 -8.94 16.62
N LEU A 130 19.53 -8.53 15.96
CA LEU A 130 19.23 -8.93 14.58
C LEU A 130 20.29 -8.43 13.59
N ARG A 131 20.69 -7.15 13.70
CA ARG A 131 21.76 -6.56 12.87
C ARG A 131 23.09 -7.27 13.10
N ALA A 132 23.41 -7.61 14.35
CA ALA A 132 24.61 -8.39 14.68
C ALA A 132 24.54 -9.83 14.16
N ALA A 133 23.34 -10.44 14.09
CA ALA A 133 23.17 -11.75 13.46
C ALA A 133 23.37 -11.67 11.94
N ALA A 134 22.81 -10.65 11.28
CA ALA A 134 23.04 -10.40 9.85
C ALA A 134 24.52 -10.14 9.55
N SER A 135 25.18 -9.26 10.30
CA SER A 135 26.60 -8.92 10.13
C SER A 135 27.55 -10.12 10.33
N ARG A 136 27.22 -11.04 11.25
CA ARG A 136 27.98 -12.28 11.46
C ARG A 136 27.69 -13.39 10.44
N THR A 137 26.66 -13.23 9.61
CA THR A 137 26.28 -14.25 8.64
C THR A 137 27.22 -14.20 7.44
N PRO A 138 27.82 -15.32 7.01
CA PRO A 138 28.60 -15.38 5.79
C PRO A 138 27.80 -14.85 4.58
N ASN A 139 28.47 -14.21 3.62
CA ASN A 139 27.87 -13.60 2.43
C ASN A 139 27.00 -12.36 2.66
N VAL A 140 26.86 -11.87 3.91
CA VAL A 140 26.19 -10.60 4.20
C VAL A 140 27.22 -9.49 4.40
N THR A 141 27.07 -8.40 3.64
CA THR A 141 27.80 -7.15 3.85
C THR A 141 26.84 -6.11 4.42
N VAL A 142 27.21 -5.45 5.52
CA VAL A 142 26.40 -4.39 6.16
C VAL A 142 27.07 -3.04 5.96
N VAL A 143 26.32 -2.07 5.44
CA VAL A 143 26.81 -0.70 5.18
C VAL A 143 25.91 0.32 5.88
N GLU A 144 26.54 1.28 6.55
CA GLU A 144 25.86 2.44 7.12
C GLU A 144 25.79 3.58 6.09
N ALA A 145 24.68 3.65 5.36
CA ALA A 145 24.45 4.65 4.31
C ALA A 145 22.94 4.89 4.12
N THR A 146 22.59 6.04 3.57
CA THR A 146 21.21 6.36 3.19
C THR A 146 21.02 6.06 1.71
N VAL A 147 20.09 5.17 1.38
CA VAL A 147 19.71 4.92 -0.02
C VAL A 147 18.86 6.07 -0.53
N ASN A 148 19.28 6.64 -1.66
CA ASN A 148 18.65 7.82 -2.24
C ASN A 148 17.66 7.45 -3.33
N GLU A 149 18.04 6.53 -4.20
CA GLU A 149 17.33 6.14 -5.42
C GLU A 149 17.66 4.69 -5.80
N VAL A 150 16.74 4.08 -6.52
CA VAL A 150 16.94 2.79 -7.20
C VAL A 150 17.43 3.09 -8.61
N LEU A 151 18.42 2.32 -9.07
CA LEU A 151 18.99 2.44 -10.40
C LEU A 151 18.32 1.44 -11.34
N TYR A 152 18.10 1.85 -12.58
CA TYR A 152 17.47 1.05 -13.62
C TYR A 152 18.43 0.83 -14.80
N ASP A 153 18.08 -0.10 -15.68
CA ASP A 153 18.73 -0.26 -16.97
C ASP A 153 18.43 0.91 -17.92
N GLN A 154 18.96 0.85 -19.15
CA GLN A 154 18.84 1.93 -20.13
C GLN A 154 17.39 2.17 -20.57
N ASP A 155 16.58 1.11 -20.58
CA ASP A 155 15.18 1.15 -20.98
C ASP A 155 14.26 1.57 -19.81
N GLY A 156 14.79 1.62 -18.58
CA GLY A 156 14.06 2.04 -17.39
C GLY A 156 13.12 0.97 -16.82
N VAL A 157 13.23 -0.27 -17.29
CA VAL A 157 12.28 -1.36 -16.99
C VAL A 157 12.78 -2.23 -15.83
N ARG A 158 14.10 -2.49 -15.78
CA ARG A 158 14.66 -3.45 -14.83
C ARG A 158 15.52 -2.77 -13.78
N ALA A 159 15.26 -3.03 -12.50
CA ALA A 159 16.13 -2.55 -11.43
C ALA A 159 17.51 -3.20 -11.52
N THR A 160 18.57 -2.40 -11.43
CA THR A 160 19.98 -2.83 -11.55
C THR A 160 20.85 -2.49 -10.34
N GLY A 161 20.31 -1.77 -9.35
CA GLY A 161 21.04 -1.44 -8.15
C GLY A 161 20.46 -0.27 -7.38
N VAL A 162 21.30 0.35 -6.54
CA VAL A 162 20.94 1.55 -5.77
C VAL A 162 22.09 2.55 -5.71
N SER A 163 21.73 3.82 -5.54
CA SER A 163 22.66 4.91 -5.21
C SER A 163 22.42 5.39 -3.78
N CYS A 164 23.49 5.63 -3.04
CA CYS A 164 23.44 5.92 -1.61
C CYS A 164 24.50 6.94 -1.17
N THR A 165 24.25 7.59 -0.04
CA THR A 165 25.17 8.54 0.60
C THR A 165 25.71 7.94 1.90
N ALA A 166 27.02 7.87 2.04
CA ALA A 166 27.69 7.38 3.25
C ALA A 166 27.43 8.31 4.44
N LYS A 167 27.25 7.76 5.65
CA LYS A 167 27.02 8.55 6.87
C LYS A 167 28.26 9.37 7.31
N SER A 168 29.47 8.95 6.93
CA SER A 168 30.71 9.65 7.29
C SER A 168 30.99 10.93 6.48
N ALA A 169 30.08 11.30 5.58
CA ALA A 169 30.12 12.59 4.89
C ALA A 169 29.68 13.69 5.87
N THR A 170 30.63 14.34 6.53
CA THR A 170 30.38 15.61 7.21
C THR A 170 29.75 16.58 6.21
N GLU A 171 28.69 17.30 6.61
CA GLU A 171 27.86 18.23 5.81
C GLU A 171 28.64 19.29 5.00
N THR A 172 29.94 19.40 5.19
CA THR A 172 30.85 20.34 4.53
C THR A 172 31.56 19.80 3.28
N GLU A 173 31.49 18.50 2.97
CA GLU A 173 31.99 17.94 1.70
C GLU A 173 30.91 17.04 1.09
N THR A 174 30.49 17.34 -0.15
CA THR A 174 29.60 16.48 -0.94
C THR A 174 30.32 15.16 -1.21
N ALA A 175 30.18 14.18 -0.32
CA ALA A 175 30.74 12.86 -0.53
C ALA A 175 30.16 12.27 -1.82
N PRO A 176 31.00 11.65 -2.67
CA PRO A 176 30.53 11.05 -3.90
C PRO A 176 29.46 9.99 -3.61
N ALA A 177 28.40 9.98 -4.41
CA ALA A 177 27.36 8.97 -4.31
C ALA A 177 27.97 7.57 -4.51
N LEU A 178 27.72 6.68 -3.55
CA LEU A 178 28.12 5.28 -3.61
C LEU A 178 27.06 4.51 -4.39
N THR A 179 27.45 3.83 -5.44
CA THR A 179 26.55 2.96 -6.22
C THR A 179 26.85 1.49 -5.93
N TYR A 180 25.81 0.67 -5.82
CA TYR A 180 25.92 -0.77 -5.68
C TYR A 180 25.00 -1.46 -6.68
N LYS A 181 25.45 -2.56 -7.26
CA LYS A 181 24.73 -3.27 -8.33
C LYS A 181 24.07 -4.53 -7.79
N SER A 182 22.85 -4.80 -8.22
CA SER A 182 22.12 -6.02 -7.93
C SER A 182 20.93 -6.15 -8.86
N PRO A 183 20.63 -7.35 -9.38
CA PRO A 183 19.39 -7.59 -10.11
C PRO A 183 18.16 -7.47 -9.21
N MET A 184 18.31 -7.59 -7.88
CA MET A 184 17.21 -7.55 -6.93
C MET A 184 17.42 -6.49 -5.85
N VAL A 185 16.43 -5.64 -5.64
CA VAL A 185 16.38 -4.65 -4.56
C VAL A 185 15.16 -4.90 -3.68
N VAL A 186 15.41 -5.19 -2.41
CA VAL A 186 14.41 -5.46 -1.39
C VAL A 186 14.19 -4.22 -0.53
N ILE A 187 13.06 -3.56 -0.69
CA ILE A 187 12.65 -2.38 0.05
C ILE A 187 12.02 -2.80 1.38
N ALA A 188 12.72 -2.52 2.48
CA ALA A 188 12.37 -2.90 3.85
C ALA A 188 12.55 -1.74 4.86
N ASP A 189 12.38 -0.51 4.40
CA ASP A 189 12.63 0.75 5.13
C ASP A 189 11.50 1.18 6.08
N GLY A 190 10.45 0.35 6.20
CA GLY A 190 9.47 0.38 7.29
C GLY A 190 8.28 1.32 7.07
N CYS A 191 7.64 1.73 8.17
CA CYS A 191 6.36 2.45 8.13
C CYS A 191 6.41 3.83 7.44
N PHE A 192 7.57 4.47 7.42
CA PHE A 192 7.82 5.76 6.75
C PHE A 192 8.63 5.59 5.46
N SER A 193 8.39 4.48 4.74
CA SER A 193 9.11 4.14 3.52
C SER A 193 9.14 5.30 2.53
N LYS A 194 10.35 5.63 2.02
CA LYS A 194 10.55 6.67 1.00
C LYS A 194 10.11 6.18 -0.38
N PHE A 195 10.29 4.88 -0.62
CA PHE A 195 10.09 4.25 -1.93
C PHE A 195 8.66 3.74 -2.14
N ARG A 196 7.85 3.64 -1.08
CA ARG A 196 6.49 3.07 -1.16
C ARG A 196 5.66 3.64 -2.30
N LYS A 197 5.59 4.97 -2.43
CA LYS A 197 4.75 5.63 -3.45
C LYS A 197 5.21 5.38 -4.89
N GLN A 198 6.46 4.97 -5.06
CA GLN A 198 7.02 4.63 -6.38
C GLN A 198 6.55 3.24 -6.83
N TYR A 199 6.32 2.33 -5.88
CA TYR A 199 6.08 0.91 -6.19
C TYR A 199 4.71 0.39 -5.80
N LEU A 200 3.96 1.13 -4.97
CA LEU A 200 2.65 0.76 -4.49
C LEU A 200 1.66 1.90 -4.73
N ASN A 201 0.47 1.53 -5.22
CA ASN A 201 -0.62 2.45 -5.55
C ASN A 201 -1.62 2.68 -4.40
N LYS A 202 -1.39 2.08 -3.23
CA LYS A 202 -2.27 2.21 -2.06
C LYS A 202 -1.77 3.29 -1.11
N GLU A 203 -2.69 4.15 -0.68
CA GLU A 203 -2.41 5.20 0.27
C GLU A 203 -2.43 4.69 1.72
N VAL A 204 -1.68 5.41 2.57
CA VAL A 204 -1.63 5.17 4.01
C VAL A 204 -2.72 5.98 4.68
N THR A 205 -3.53 5.34 5.49
CA THR A 205 -4.48 6.02 6.36
C THR A 205 -3.99 5.98 7.80
N VAL A 206 -4.20 7.06 8.56
CA VAL A 206 -3.84 7.12 9.99
C VAL A 206 -5.13 7.16 10.80
N SER A 207 -5.35 6.14 11.62
CA SER A 207 -6.58 6.01 12.42
C SER A 207 -6.47 6.72 13.78
N SER A 208 -5.29 6.66 14.40
CA SER A 208 -5.01 7.23 15.71
C SER A 208 -3.50 7.40 15.93
N HIS A 209 -3.11 7.80 17.13
CA HIS A 209 -1.73 7.90 17.54
C HIS A 209 -1.52 7.18 18.87
N PHE A 210 -0.46 6.41 18.98
CA PHE A 210 0.01 5.91 20.28
C PHE A 210 0.97 6.89 20.93
N VAL A 211 0.76 7.16 22.21
CA VAL A 211 1.69 7.90 23.07
C VAL A 211 2.27 6.95 24.11
N GLY A 212 3.59 6.81 24.10
CA GLY A 212 4.30 5.83 24.90
C GLY A 212 5.10 6.42 26.05
N LEU A 213 5.02 5.80 27.23
CA LEU A 213 5.88 6.07 28.40
C LEU A 213 6.45 4.77 28.97
N ILE A 214 7.46 4.86 29.84
CA ILE A 214 7.99 3.72 30.59
C ILE A 214 7.64 3.90 32.06
N LEU A 215 6.86 2.97 32.60
CA LEU A 215 6.55 2.92 34.02
C LEU A 215 7.53 2.00 34.72
N LYS A 216 8.02 2.42 35.89
CA LYS A 216 8.95 1.63 36.71
C LYS A 216 8.22 0.94 37.84
N ASP A 217 8.57 -0.32 38.08
CA ASP A 217 8.13 -1.14 39.22
C ASP A 217 6.60 -1.25 39.36
N VAL A 218 5.90 -1.37 38.22
CA VAL A 218 4.44 -1.57 38.18
C VAL A 218 4.11 -3.04 38.29
N VAL A 219 3.21 -3.38 39.21
CA VAL A 219 2.61 -4.71 39.30
C VAL A 219 1.24 -4.68 38.62
N LEU A 220 1.12 -5.47 37.55
CA LEU A 220 -0.14 -5.69 36.83
C LEU A 220 -0.79 -7.00 37.28
N PRO A 221 -2.12 -7.17 37.13
CA PRO A 221 -2.86 -8.33 37.67
C PRO A 221 -2.34 -9.70 37.22
N TYR A 222 -1.76 -9.76 36.02
CA TYR A 222 -1.22 -10.99 35.43
C TYR A 222 0.25 -10.75 35.05
N PRO A 223 1.22 -11.22 35.86
CA PRO A 223 2.64 -11.13 35.52
C PRO A 223 2.92 -11.77 34.17
N ASN A 224 3.88 -11.26 33.39
CA ASN A 224 4.25 -11.84 32.09
C ASN A 224 3.10 -11.90 31.07
N HIS A 225 2.14 -10.98 31.14
CA HIS A 225 1.06 -10.83 30.16
C HIS A 225 1.05 -9.42 29.60
N GLY A 226 0.51 -9.24 28.40
CA GLY A 226 0.08 -7.92 27.95
C GLY A 226 -1.27 -7.57 28.58
N HIS A 227 -1.59 -6.29 28.71
CA HIS A 227 -2.85 -5.84 29.28
C HIS A 227 -3.51 -4.85 28.34
N VAL A 228 -4.78 -5.09 28.03
CA VAL A 228 -5.65 -4.17 27.31
C VAL A 228 -6.59 -3.56 28.34
N ILE A 229 -6.45 -2.26 28.57
CA ILE A 229 -7.32 -1.50 29.47
C ILE A 229 -8.38 -0.83 28.61
N LEU A 230 -9.62 -1.30 28.73
CA LEU A 230 -10.78 -0.75 28.04
C LEU A 230 -11.23 0.52 28.78
N MET A 231 -10.93 1.67 28.19
CA MET A 231 -11.34 2.99 28.71
C MET A 231 -12.02 3.81 27.62
N THR A 232 -12.51 4.99 27.99
CA THR A 232 -13.13 5.94 27.06
C THR A 232 -12.23 7.17 26.91
N PRO A 233 -11.96 7.67 25.69
CA PRO A 233 -12.52 7.22 24.41
C PRO A 233 -11.85 5.99 23.77
N SER A 234 -10.67 5.56 24.25
CA SER A 234 -9.82 4.65 23.48
C SER A 234 -8.94 3.79 24.38
N PRO A 235 -8.53 2.58 23.97
CA PRO A 235 -7.84 1.65 24.86
C PRO A 235 -6.40 2.08 25.22
N VAL A 236 -5.90 1.58 26.36
CA VAL A 236 -4.47 1.60 26.70
C VAL A 236 -3.90 0.18 26.67
N LEU A 237 -2.68 0.06 26.18
CA LEU A 237 -1.90 -1.16 26.29
C LEU A 237 -0.84 -1.01 27.38
N MET A 238 -0.64 -2.06 28.17
CA MET A 238 0.49 -2.18 29.08
C MET A 238 1.16 -3.53 28.94
N TYR A 239 2.49 -3.57 28.99
CA TYR A 239 3.25 -4.83 29.00
C TYR A 239 4.67 -4.60 29.51
N GLN A 240 5.24 -5.60 30.19
CA GLN A 240 6.62 -5.54 30.66
C GLN A 240 7.59 -5.65 29.49
N ILE A 241 8.61 -4.78 29.43
CA ILE A 241 9.67 -4.80 28.40
C ILE A 241 11.04 -5.11 28.98
N SER A 242 11.16 -5.08 30.31
CA SER A 242 12.31 -5.51 31.11
C SER A 242 11.81 -5.97 32.49
N LYS A 243 12.70 -6.42 33.36
CA LYS A 243 12.32 -6.87 34.72
C LYS A 243 11.74 -5.75 35.60
N THR A 244 12.07 -4.51 35.31
CA THR A 244 11.66 -3.33 36.11
C THR A 244 10.83 -2.33 35.31
N GLU A 245 10.75 -2.48 34.00
CA GLU A 245 10.11 -1.50 33.11
C GLU A 245 8.88 -2.07 32.41
N THR A 246 7.79 -1.32 32.49
CA THR A 246 6.51 -1.61 31.86
C THR A 246 6.19 -0.51 30.86
N ARG A 247 6.07 -0.87 29.58
CA ARG A 247 5.57 0.03 28.55
C ARG A 247 4.09 0.31 28.82
N ILE A 248 3.71 1.58 28.73
CA ILE A 248 2.31 2.00 28.56
C ILE A 248 2.17 2.68 27.20
N LEU A 249 1.16 2.30 26.43
CA LEU A 249 0.78 2.94 25.17
C LEU A 249 -0.67 3.43 25.27
N VAL A 250 -0.84 4.74 25.17
CA VAL A 250 -2.14 5.41 25.16
C VAL A 250 -2.57 5.67 23.74
N ASP A 251 -3.71 5.10 23.34
CA ASP A 251 -4.36 5.44 22.07
C ASP A 251 -5.05 6.79 22.15
N ILE A 252 -4.79 7.64 21.15
CA ILE A 252 -5.45 8.93 21.00
C ILE A 252 -6.01 9.01 19.58
N PRO A 253 -7.35 8.96 19.43
CA PRO A 253 -8.00 8.95 18.12
C PRO A 253 -8.01 10.36 17.53
N GLY A 254 -7.96 10.43 16.21
CA GLY A 254 -7.95 11.70 15.48
C GLY A 254 -6.66 12.52 15.69
N LYS A 255 -6.81 13.84 15.81
CA LYS A 255 -5.67 14.77 15.88
C LYS A 255 -4.98 14.70 17.23
N LEU A 256 -3.68 14.39 17.21
CA LEU A 256 -2.85 14.36 18.41
C LEU A 256 -2.81 15.75 19.09
N PRO A 257 -3.10 15.84 20.40
CA PRO A 257 -2.92 17.07 21.17
C PRO A 257 -1.47 17.56 21.14
N SER A 258 -1.26 18.88 21.11
CA SER A 258 0.09 19.45 21.02
C SER A 258 0.92 19.21 22.29
N VAL A 259 2.17 18.82 22.08
CA VAL A 259 3.18 18.72 23.14
C VAL A 259 3.65 20.11 23.58
N SER A 260 3.86 21.04 22.64
CA SER A 260 4.44 22.37 22.93
C SER A 260 3.54 23.25 23.78
N THR A 261 2.22 23.08 23.68
CA THR A 261 1.23 23.82 24.49
C THR A 261 0.93 23.16 25.82
N GLY A 262 1.51 21.99 26.11
CA GLY A 262 1.16 21.17 27.27
C GLY A 262 -0.20 20.47 27.17
N ALA A 263 -0.92 20.60 26.06
CA ALA A 263 -2.25 20.01 25.87
C ALA A 263 -2.21 18.47 25.95
N LEU A 264 -1.18 17.84 25.39
CA LEU A 264 -1.02 16.39 25.48
C LEU A 264 -0.84 15.93 26.93
N ARG A 265 0.03 16.61 27.68
CA ARG A 265 0.23 16.31 29.10
C ARG A 265 -1.07 16.47 29.89
N SER A 266 -1.79 17.58 29.68
CA SER A 266 -3.07 17.81 30.33
C SER A 266 -4.11 16.74 29.97
N TYR A 267 -4.11 16.22 28.75
CA TYR A 267 -5.00 15.13 28.34
C TYR A 267 -4.66 13.83 29.09
N LEU A 268 -3.38 13.49 29.18
CA LEU A 268 -2.91 12.31 29.93
C LEU A 268 -3.26 12.41 31.42
N GLU A 269 -3.10 13.58 32.04
CA GLU A 269 -3.38 13.81 33.46
C GLU A 269 -4.88 13.86 33.80
N LYS A 270 -5.71 14.48 32.93
CA LYS A 270 -7.13 14.69 33.23
C LYS A 270 -8.04 13.59 32.71
N THR A 271 -7.71 13.01 31.57
CA THR A 271 -8.57 12.03 30.89
C THR A 271 -8.12 10.60 31.15
N ILE A 272 -6.82 10.32 31.03
CA ILE A 272 -6.29 8.95 31.07
C ILE A 272 -6.02 8.49 32.51
N TYR A 273 -5.27 9.29 33.28
CA TYR A 273 -4.87 8.96 34.65
C TYR A 273 -6.01 8.45 35.56
N PRO A 274 -7.20 9.09 35.62
CA PRO A 274 -8.28 8.64 36.51
C PRO A 274 -8.84 7.25 36.18
N GLN A 275 -8.68 6.80 34.93
CA GLN A 275 -9.21 5.53 34.44
C GLN A 275 -8.18 4.38 34.53
N LEU A 276 -6.92 4.67 34.87
CA LEU A 276 -5.88 3.64 35.01
C LEU A 276 -6.09 2.81 36.29
N PRO A 277 -5.67 1.53 36.28
CA PRO A 277 -5.63 0.70 37.48
C PRO A 277 -4.85 1.39 38.61
N ALA A 278 -5.30 1.22 39.86
CA ALA A 278 -4.71 1.88 41.02
C ALA A 278 -3.19 1.63 41.16
N THR A 279 -2.72 0.44 40.78
CA THR A 279 -1.28 0.10 40.81
C THR A 279 -0.44 0.87 39.77
N ALA A 280 -1.05 1.35 38.69
CA ALA A 280 -0.38 2.07 37.61
C ALA A 280 -0.44 3.59 37.76
N GLN A 281 -1.40 4.13 38.52
CA GLN A 281 -1.63 5.58 38.65
C GLN A 281 -0.40 6.36 39.14
N LYS A 282 0.20 5.97 40.28
CA LYS A 282 1.36 6.67 40.84
C LYS A 282 2.61 6.54 39.95
N PRO A 283 2.97 5.34 39.45
CA PRO A 283 4.05 5.21 38.46
C PRO A 283 3.82 6.03 37.18
N PHE A 284 2.57 6.15 36.73
CA PHE A 284 2.22 6.95 35.55
C PHE A 284 2.49 8.45 35.74
N LEU A 285 2.08 9.03 36.88
CA LEU A 285 2.39 10.44 37.17
C LEU A 285 3.89 10.70 37.25
N ARG A 286 4.64 9.78 37.89
CA ARG A 286 6.11 9.87 37.92
C ARG A 286 6.72 9.84 36.51
N ALA A 287 6.26 8.92 35.67
CA ALA A 287 6.73 8.84 34.28
C ALA A 287 6.37 10.10 33.48
N LEU A 288 5.20 10.69 33.70
CA LEU A 288 4.84 11.97 33.06
C LEU A 288 5.81 13.10 33.43
N GLU A 289 6.33 13.13 34.66
CA GLU A 289 7.32 14.11 35.11
C GLU A 289 8.71 13.88 34.52
N THR A 290 9.14 12.63 34.37
CA THR A 290 10.53 12.30 34.01
C THR A 290 10.75 11.99 32.54
N ASP A 291 9.76 11.41 31.86
CA ASP A 291 9.93 10.88 30.51
C ASP A 291 9.56 11.91 29.44
N ARG A 292 10.26 11.83 28.32
CA ARG A 292 9.85 12.51 27.09
C ARG A 292 8.66 11.77 26.49
N LEU A 293 7.53 12.48 26.31
CA LEU A 293 6.36 11.96 25.60
C LEU A 293 6.72 11.68 24.13
N ARG A 294 6.71 10.40 23.74
CA ARG A 294 6.90 9.97 22.35
C ARG A 294 5.56 9.54 21.77
N SER A 295 5.34 9.89 20.51
CA SER A 295 4.15 9.48 19.77
C SER A 295 4.51 8.78 18.47
N MET A 296 3.67 7.83 18.05
CA MET A 296 3.74 7.17 16.75
C MET A 296 2.34 7.15 16.12
N PRO A 297 2.20 7.41 14.80
CA PRO A 297 0.94 7.24 14.11
C PRO A 297 0.58 5.75 14.00
N ASN A 298 -0.68 5.44 14.23
CA ASN A 298 -1.25 4.11 14.02
C ASN A 298 -1.82 4.03 12.62
N SER A 299 -0.96 3.60 11.70
CA SER A 299 -1.25 3.59 10.26
C SER A 299 -1.87 2.27 9.80
N PHE A 300 -2.70 2.36 8.77
CA PHE A 300 -3.20 1.24 7.99
C PHE A 300 -2.74 1.38 6.55
N LEU A 301 -2.27 0.26 5.98
CA LEU A 301 -1.93 0.14 4.58
C LEU A 301 -2.33 -1.28 4.15
N PRO A 302 -3.39 -1.44 3.33
CA PRO A 302 -3.74 -2.75 2.79
C PRO A 302 -2.57 -3.29 1.96
N PRO A 303 -2.36 -4.61 1.95
CA PRO A 303 -1.27 -5.20 1.20
C PRO A 303 -1.47 -5.00 -0.31
N SER A 304 -0.39 -4.72 -1.03
CA SER A 304 -0.35 -4.63 -2.49
C SER A 304 0.92 -5.30 -3.03
N THR A 305 0.89 -5.74 -4.28
CA THR A 305 2.06 -6.19 -5.03
C THR A 305 2.70 -5.02 -5.78
N SER A 306 3.98 -5.17 -6.11
CA SER A 306 4.71 -4.30 -7.04
C SER A 306 4.81 -5.05 -8.37
N SER A 307 4.52 -4.37 -9.49
CA SER A 307 4.71 -4.90 -10.84
C SER A 307 6.10 -4.58 -11.41
N GLU A 308 6.97 -3.92 -10.64
CA GLU A 308 8.29 -3.51 -11.10
C GLU A 308 9.31 -4.67 -11.05
N LEU A 309 9.96 -4.93 -12.18
CA LEU A 309 10.98 -5.97 -12.31
C LEU A 309 12.22 -5.64 -11.47
N GLY A 310 12.62 -6.60 -10.64
CA GLY A 310 13.78 -6.44 -9.75
C GLY A 310 13.47 -5.77 -8.41
N ILE A 311 12.19 -5.45 -8.11
CA ILE A 311 11.79 -4.79 -6.87
C ILE A 311 10.91 -5.70 -6.01
N ILE A 312 11.30 -5.85 -4.75
CA ILE A 312 10.52 -6.55 -3.73
C ILE A 312 10.25 -5.58 -2.59
N VAL A 313 8.99 -5.27 -2.29
CA VAL A 313 8.62 -4.41 -1.14
C VAL A 313 8.10 -5.27 0.01
N LEU A 314 8.65 -5.12 1.21
CA LEU A 314 8.31 -5.99 2.36
C LEU A 314 8.07 -5.23 3.67
N GLY A 315 7.42 -5.92 4.61
CA GLY A 315 7.17 -5.42 5.97
C GLY A 315 6.19 -4.24 5.96
N ASP A 316 6.38 -3.31 6.90
CA ASP A 316 5.52 -2.12 7.01
C ASP A 316 5.65 -1.17 5.79
N ALA A 317 6.65 -1.36 4.91
CA ALA A 317 6.69 -0.66 3.62
C ALA A 317 5.57 -1.13 2.68
N MET A 318 5.20 -2.42 2.75
CA MET A 318 4.17 -3.06 1.92
C MET A 318 2.80 -3.19 2.59
N ASN A 319 2.75 -3.46 3.90
CA ASN A 319 1.49 -3.76 4.59
C ASN A 319 1.54 -3.36 6.07
N MET A 320 0.68 -2.41 6.46
CA MET A 320 0.54 -1.94 7.84
C MET A 320 -0.85 -2.24 8.38
N ARG A 321 -0.93 -2.48 9.69
CA ARG A 321 -2.17 -2.68 10.43
C ARG A 321 -2.11 -1.94 11.76
N HIS A 322 -3.26 -1.73 12.38
CA HIS A 322 -3.31 -1.11 13.68
C HIS A 322 -2.43 -1.89 14.70
N PRO A 323 -1.52 -1.23 15.44
CA PRO A 323 -0.56 -1.92 16.32
C PRO A 323 -1.17 -2.49 17.62
N LEU A 324 -2.48 -2.31 17.84
CA LEU A 324 -3.21 -2.82 19.01
C LEU A 324 -2.95 -4.30 19.30
N THR A 325 -2.87 -5.12 18.24
CA THR A 325 -2.70 -6.57 18.35
C THR A 325 -1.24 -7.01 18.30
N GLY A 326 -0.27 -6.11 18.15
CA GLY A 326 1.16 -6.49 18.09
C GLY A 326 1.53 -7.44 16.93
N GLY A 327 0.74 -7.49 15.85
CA GLY A 327 0.90 -8.47 14.77
C GLY A 327 1.97 -8.17 13.72
N GLY A 328 2.52 -6.95 13.68
CA GLY A 328 3.43 -6.49 12.62
C GLY A 328 4.69 -7.34 12.47
N MET A 329 5.41 -7.59 13.56
CA MET A 329 6.61 -8.45 13.55
C MET A 329 6.28 -9.90 13.19
N THR A 330 5.13 -10.40 13.63
CA THR A 330 4.68 -11.77 13.32
C THR A 330 4.52 -11.96 11.83
N VAL A 331 3.86 -11.01 11.16
CA VAL A 331 3.69 -11.07 9.71
C VAL A 331 5.04 -10.89 9.01
N ALA A 332 5.84 -9.93 9.43
CA ALA A 332 7.16 -9.68 8.84
C ALA A 332 8.10 -10.90 8.88
N LEU A 333 8.15 -11.61 10.01
CA LEU A 333 9.00 -12.79 10.16
C LEU A 333 8.44 -14.01 9.41
N ASN A 334 7.12 -14.20 9.40
CA ASN A 334 6.51 -15.26 8.59
C ASN A 334 6.65 -14.99 7.09
N ASP A 335 6.59 -13.72 6.66
CA ASP A 335 6.85 -13.33 5.27
C ASP A 335 8.26 -13.79 4.85
N VAL A 336 9.28 -13.62 5.71
CA VAL A 336 10.64 -14.14 5.45
C VAL A 336 10.69 -15.66 5.41
N VAL A 337 9.93 -16.36 6.27
CA VAL A 337 9.83 -17.83 6.25
C VAL A 337 9.27 -18.34 4.92
N TYR A 338 8.22 -17.71 4.39
CA TYR A 338 7.67 -18.06 3.08
C TYR A 338 8.69 -17.79 1.97
N LEU A 339 9.25 -16.58 1.92
CA LEU A 339 10.20 -16.19 0.88
C LEU A 339 11.47 -17.04 0.88
N ARG A 340 11.97 -17.46 2.05
CA ARG A 340 13.12 -18.37 2.16
C ARG A 340 12.98 -19.62 1.29
N ASN A 341 11.76 -20.15 1.19
CA ASN A 341 11.49 -21.37 0.43
C ASN A 341 11.16 -21.04 -1.03
N MET A 342 10.38 -19.99 -1.28
CA MET A 342 9.91 -19.61 -2.63
C MET A 342 11.02 -19.01 -3.50
N LEU A 343 11.96 -18.28 -2.90
CA LEU A 343 13.08 -17.64 -3.59
C LEU A 343 14.39 -18.44 -3.50
N LYS A 344 14.28 -19.76 -3.26
CA LYS A 344 15.45 -20.65 -3.16
C LYS A 344 16.02 -20.96 -4.55
N GLY A 345 17.32 -21.20 -4.63
CA GLY A 345 17.97 -21.62 -5.88
C GLY A 345 18.09 -20.49 -6.89
N ASP A 346 17.81 -20.77 -8.16
CA ASP A 346 18.07 -19.86 -9.28
C ASP A 346 16.91 -18.92 -9.62
N VAL A 347 15.78 -19.03 -8.91
CA VAL A 347 14.60 -18.14 -9.05
C VAL A 347 15.01 -16.66 -9.10
N THR A 348 15.95 -16.27 -8.24
CA THR A 348 16.36 -14.87 -8.06
C THR A 348 17.35 -14.36 -9.11
N LYS A 349 17.74 -15.20 -10.08
CA LYS A 349 18.58 -14.80 -11.21
C LYS A 349 17.77 -14.17 -12.34
N ASP A 350 16.49 -14.53 -12.42
CA ASP A 350 15.55 -14.03 -13.41
C ASP A 350 14.50 -13.15 -12.70
N GLN A 351 14.36 -11.91 -13.19
CA GLN A 351 13.48 -10.93 -12.56
C GLN A 351 12.00 -11.22 -12.83
N GLU A 352 11.66 -11.80 -13.97
CA GLU A 352 10.30 -12.15 -14.35
C GLU A 352 9.84 -13.37 -13.55
N VAL A 353 10.68 -14.41 -13.46
CA VAL A 353 10.41 -15.56 -12.60
C VAL A 353 10.28 -15.14 -11.14
N THR A 354 11.12 -14.20 -10.67
CA THR A 354 11.00 -13.66 -9.31
C THR A 354 9.67 -12.93 -9.11
N MET A 355 9.23 -12.14 -10.09
CA MET A 355 7.95 -11.41 -10.04
C MET A 355 6.77 -12.38 -9.90
N VAL A 356 6.71 -13.44 -10.72
CA VAL A 356 5.69 -14.50 -10.61
C VAL A 356 5.71 -15.16 -9.23
N GLN A 357 6.91 -15.45 -8.68
CA GLN A 357 7.01 -15.99 -7.32
C GLN A 357 6.53 -15.01 -6.25
N MET A 358 6.66 -13.70 -6.49
CA MET A 358 6.14 -12.67 -5.58
C MET A 358 4.61 -12.57 -5.60
N GLU A 359 3.96 -12.87 -6.73
CA GLU A 359 2.50 -12.99 -6.83
C GLU A 359 1.98 -14.22 -6.10
N LEU A 360 2.63 -15.36 -6.27
CA LEU A 360 2.32 -16.58 -5.49
C LEU A 360 2.53 -16.34 -4.00
N PHE A 361 3.60 -15.63 -3.62
CA PHE A 361 3.83 -15.22 -2.25
C PHE A 361 2.70 -14.33 -1.72
N PHE A 362 2.22 -13.39 -2.53
CA PHE A 362 1.11 -12.51 -2.16
C PHE A 362 -0.17 -13.28 -1.84
N TRP A 363 -0.45 -14.36 -2.57
CA TRP A 363 -1.56 -15.26 -2.23
C TRP A 363 -1.27 -16.09 -0.98
N LYS A 364 -0.09 -16.71 -0.89
CA LYS A 364 0.25 -17.59 0.23
C LYS A 364 0.20 -16.86 1.57
N ARG A 365 0.70 -15.63 1.63
CA ARG A 365 0.70 -14.82 2.86
C ARG A 365 -0.70 -14.41 3.32
N LYS A 366 -1.73 -14.44 2.45
CA LYS A 366 -3.12 -14.07 2.85
C LYS A 366 -3.66 -15.00 3.95
N GLU A 367 -3.21 -16.26 4.00
CA GLU A 367 -3.59 -17.21 5.05
C GLU A 367 -3.37 -16.65 6.46
N LEU A 368 -2.21 -16.04 6.71
CA LEU A 368 -1.86 -15.44 8.00
C LEU A 368 -2.21 -13.95 8.06
N SER A 369 -1.77 -13.20 7.05
CA SER A 369 -1.82 -11.73 7.09
C SER A 369 -3.24 -11.18 7.09
N ALA A 370 -4.19 -11.83 6.39
CA ALA A 370 -5.58 -11.39 6.36
C ALA A 370 -6.25 -11.52 7.74
N VAL A 371 -6.04 -12.65 8.43
CA VAL A 371 -6.58 -12.88 9.78
C VAL A 371 -6.06 -11.82 10.75
N ILE A 372 -4.75 -11.59 10.77
CA ILE A 372 -4.13 -10.58 11.65
C ILE A 372 -4.61 -9.17 11.29
N ASN A 373 -4.75 -8.84 10.00
CA ASN A 373 -5.21 -7.52 9.54
C ASN A 373 -6.65 -7.25 9.96
N ILE A 374 -7.56 -8.15 9.62
CA ILE A 374 -8.99 -8.01 9.90
C ILE A 374 -9.21 -7.94 11.41
N LEU A 375 -8.56 -8.83 12.17
CA LEU A 375 -8.68 -8.84 13.63
C LEU A 375 -8.17 -7.53 14.26
N ALA A 376 -7.04 -7.00 13.79
CA ALA A 376 -6.48 -5.75 14.30
C ALA A 376 -7.43 -4.56 14.09
N GLN A 377 -8.01 -4.45 12.89
CA GLN A 377 -8.93 -3.35 12.57
C GLN A 377 -10.28 -3.51 13.28
N ALA A 378 -10.84 -4.72 13.30
CA ALA A 378 -12.12 -5.00 13.94
C ALA A 378 -12.06 -4.74 15.47
N LEU A 379 -11.01 -5.24 16.15
CA LEU A 379 -10.84 -5.01 17.58
C LEU A 379 -10.56 -3.54 17.90
N TYR A 380 -9.81 -2.84 17.04
CA TYR A 380 -9.58 -1.41 17.24
C TYR A 380 -10.87 -0.61 17.10
N ALA A 381 -11.64 -0.83 16.03
CA ALA A 381 -12.94 -0.18 15.84
C ALA A 381 -13.88 -0.46 17.02
N LEU A 382 -13.90 -1.71 17.50
CA LEU A 382 -14.69 -2.12 18.66
C LEU A 382 -14.28 -1.43 19.96
N PHE A 383 -12.98 -1.34 20.26
CA PHE A 383 -12.49 -0.81 21.53
C PHE A 383 -12.39 0.71 21.59
N SER A 384 -12.23 1.37 20.43
CA SER A 384 -12.21 2.83 20.29
C SER A 384 -13.57 3.43 19.92
N GLY A 385 -14.56 2.59 19.62
CA GLY A 385 -15.91 3.01 19.24
C GLY A 385 -16.63 3.76 20.36
N THR A 386 -17.19 4.93 20.03
CA THR A 386 -17.94 5.76 20.98
C THR A 386 -19.45 5.75 20.73
N ASP A 387 -19.93 5.19 19.62
CA ASP A 387 -21.36 5.06 19.37
C ASP A 387 -21.99 3.95 20.23
N GLY A 388 -23.30 4.06 20.46
CA GLY A 388 -24.02 3.15 21.35
C GLY A 388 -24.02 1.69 20.88
N ASN A 389 -23.83 1.40 19.59
CA ASN A 389 -23.80 0.04 19.07
C ASN A 389 -22.42 -0.58 19.29
N LEU A 390 -21.34 0.14 18.96
CA LEU A 390 -19.97 -0.30 19.23
C LEU A 390 -19.71 -0.46 20.74
N LEU A 391 -20.27 0.40 21.59
CA LEU A 391 -20.21 0.21 23.05
C LEU A 391 -20.91 -1.08 23.49
N THR A 392 -22.07 -1.39 22.90
CA THR A 392 -22.79 -2.65 23.19
C THR A 392 -21.98 -3.86 22.73
N LEU A 393 -21.39 -3.82 21.54
CA LEU A 393 -20.51 -4.87 21.03
C LEU A 393 -19.25 -5.01 21.89
N ARG A 394 -18.68 -3.91 22.39
CA ARG A 394 -17.49 -3.92 23.25
C ARG A 394 -17.79 -4.63 24.57
N ASP A 395 -18.93 -4.32 25.18
CA ASP A 395 -19.37 -4.96 26.41
C ASP A 395 -19.71 -6.43 26.20
N GLY A 396 -20.34 -6.77 25.08
CA GLY A 396 -20.58 -8.17 24.71
C GLY A 396 -19.29 -8.93 24.41
N CYS A 397 -18.28 -8.31 23.79
CA CYS A 397 -16.96 -8.92 23.59
C CYS A 397 -16.25 -9.20 24.93
N PHE A 398 -16.29 -8.25 25.87
CA PHE A 398 -15.73 -8.46 27.21
C PHE A 398 -16.45 -9.61 27.95
N SER A 399 -17.79 -9.63 27.91
CA SER A 399 -18.58 -10.73 28.49
C SER A 399 -18.34 -12.07 27.80
N TYR A 400 -18.16 -12.07 26.48
CA TYR A 400 -17.81 -13.27 25.72
C TYR A 400 -16.48 -13.86 26.21
N PHE A 401 -15.48 -13.02 26.49
CA PHE A 401 -14.24 -13.50 27.10
C PHE A 401 -14.45 -14.05 28.52
N GLN A 402 -15.34 -13.46 29.34
CA GLN A 402 -15.66 -13.98 30.68
C GLN A 402 -16.20 -15.43 30.66
N MET A 403 -16.78 -15.88 29.54
CA MET A 403 -17.30 -17.25 29.40
C MET A 403 -16.20 -18.33 29.37
N GLY A 404 -14.95 -17.96 29.11
CA GLY A 404 -13.83 -18.92 29.05
C GLY A 404 -13.92 -19.93 27.90
N GLY A 405 -13.13 -21.00 27.98
CA GLY A 405 -13.11 -22.08 26.98
C GLY A 405 -12.78 -21.58 25.56
N GLU A 406 -13.57 -22.00 24.56
CA GLU A 406 -13.40 -21.57 23.17
C GLU A 406 -13.57 -20.07 22.96
N CYS A 407 -14.34 -19.41 23.82
CA CYS A 407 -14.58 -17.97 23.74
C CYS A 407 -13.30 -17.15 24.00
N ILE A 408 -12.29 -17.77 24.63
CA ILE A 408 -10.94 -17.22 24.78
C ILE A 408 -9.95 -17.92 23.84
N ARG A 409 -9.95 -19.27 23.82
CA ARG A 409 -8.95 -20.08 23.11
C ARG A 409 -8.93 -19.84 21.61
N GLY A 410 -10.10 -19.67 20.99
CA GLY A 410 -10.21 -19.37 19.57
C GLY A 410 -9.67 -17.99 19.22
N PRO A 411 -10.19 -16.90 19.81
CA PRO A 411 -9.70 -15.54 19.56
C PRO A 411 -8.21 -15.34 19.86
N VAL A 412 -7.71 -15.90 20.97
CA VAL A 412 -6.28 -15.78 21.31
C VAL A 412 -5.39 -16.59 20.35
N GLY A 413 -5.89 -17.69 19.79
CA GLY A 413 -5.22 -18.44 18.72
C GLY A 413 -5.05 -17.61 17.45
N LEU A 414 -6.07 -16.82 17.08
CA LEU A 414 -6.02 -15.90 15.94
C LEU A 414 -5.07 -14.73 16.22
N LEU A 415 -5.18 -14.11 17.40
CA LEU A 415 -4.34 -12.99 17.84
C LEU A 415 -2.86 -13.35 17.89
N SER A 416 -2.54 -14.55 18.38
CA SER A 416 -1.16 -15.03 18.50
C SER A 416 -0.52 -15.39 17.14
N GLY A 417 -1.29 -15.46 16.06
CA GLY A 417 -0.83 -15.89 14.74
C GLY A 417 -0.60 -17.39 14.62
N LEU A 418 -1.10 -18.18 15.57
CA LEU A 418 -1.00 -19.65 15.57
C LEU A 418 -2.19 -20.29 14.82
N ASN A 419 -3.38 -19.72 14.93
CA ASN A 419 -4.54 -20.10 14.15
C ASN A 419 -4.70 -19.13 12.95
N ARG A 420 -4.71 -19.69 11.74
CA ARG A 420 -4.79 -18.95 10.47
C ARG A 420 -6.17 -19.10 9.79
N SER A 421 -7.16 -19.61 10.50
CA SER A 421 -8.49 -19.92 9.95
C SER A 421 -9.38 -18.69 9.85
N ARG A 422 -9.69 -18.28 8.60
CA ARG A 422 -10.71 -17.26 8.31
C ARG A 422 -12.11 -17.65 8.80
N LYS A 423 -12.44 -18.96 8.76
CA LYS A 423 -13.71 -19.49 9.26
C LYS A 423 -13.83 -19.32 10.78
N THR A 424 -12.75 -19.56 11.51
CA THR A 424 -12.70 -19.35 12.96
C THR A 424 -12.82 -17.87 13.32
N LEU A 425 -12.19 -16.99 12.54
CA LEU A 425 -12.36 -15.53 12.70
C LEU A 425 -13.82 -15.11 12.54
N ALA A 426 -14.46 -15.51 11.44
CA ALA A 426 -15.87 -15.20 11.19
C ALA A 426 -16.76 -15.77 12.30
N TYR A 427 -16.57 -17.03 12.68
CA TYR A 427 -17.31 -17.69 13.75
C TYR A 427 -17.30 -16.86 15.05
N HIS A 428 -16.12 -16.50 15.58
CA HIS A 428 -16.06 -15.73 16.82
C HIS A 428 -16.59 -14.30 16.66
N PHE A 429 -16.38 -13.67 15.50
CA PHE A 429 -16.91 -12.33 15.24
C PHE A 429 -18.45 -12.31 15.32
N PHE A 430 -19.13 -13.23 14.63
CA PHE A 430 -20.59 -13.32 14.67
C PHE A 430 -21.10 -13.78 16.04
N HIS A 431 -20.40 -14.70 16.72
CA HIS A 431 -20.78 -15.12 18.08
C HIS A 431 -20.72 -13.96 19.08
N VAL A 432 -19.71 -13.09 18.99
CA VAL A 432 -19.65 -11.86 19.81
C VAL A 432 -20.82 -10.95 19.48
N ALA A 433 -21.16 -10.76 18.20
CA ALA A 433 -22.29 -9.93 17.80
C ALA A 433 -23.62 -10.46 18.34
N PHE A 434 -23.90 -11.77 18.17
CA PHE A 434 -25.11 -12.40 18.69
C PHE A 434 -25.16 -12.41 20.22
N HIS A 435 -24.03 -12.64 20.89
CA HIS A 435 -23.94 -12.56 22.35
C HIS A 435 -24.23 -11.14 22.85
N SER A 436 -23.73 -10.12 22.14
CA SER A 436 -24.00 -8.71 22.45
C SER A 436 -25.48 -8.38 22.31
N ILE A 437 -26.14 -8.89 21.27
CA ILE A 437 -27.59 -8.75 21.07
C ILE A 437 -28.35 -9.46 22.19
N TRP A 438 -27.96 -10.69 22.53
CA TRP A 438 -28.59 -11.44 23.61
C TRP A 438 -28.46 -10.70 24.96
N LEU A 439 -27.28 -10.19 25.31
CA LEU A 439 -27.06 -9.38 26.51
C LEU A 439 -27.92 -8.12 26.52
N MET A 440 -28.08 -7.47 25.36
CA MET A 440 -28.91 -6.28 25.21
C MET A 440 -30.38 -6.57 25.58
N PHE A 441 -30.92 -7.71 25.16
CA PHE A 441 -32.28 -8.14 25.52
C PHE A 441 -32.38 -8.68 26.94
N HIS A 442 -31.35 -9.38 27.43
CA HIS A 442 -31.35 -9.96 28.77
C HIS A 442 -31.31 -8.90 29.87
N ASN A 443 -30.60 -7.79 29.62
CA ASN A 443 -30.48 -6.66 30.54
C ASN A 443 -31.58 -5.60 30.34
N ALA A 444 -32.64 -5.92 29.59
CA ALA A 444 -33.76 -4.99 29.39
C ALA A 444 -34.59 -4.86 30.69
N ASP A 445 -34.74 -3.64 31.18
CA ASP A 445 -35.49 -3.36 32.43
C ASP A 445 -37.01 -3.59 32.25
N SER A 446 -37.53 -3.53 31.03
CA SER A 446 -38.95 -3.67 30.73
C SER A 446 -39.24 -4.31 29.36
N TYR A 447 -40.36 -5.07 29.29
CA TYR A 447 -40.90 -5.58 28.03
C TYR A 447 -41.35 -4.47 27.05
N ALA A 448 -41.53 -3.24 27.53
CA ALA A 448 -41.85 -2.09 26.68
C ALA A 448 -40.67 -1.65 25.80
N ASP A 449 -39.43 -1.99 26.18
CA ASP A 449 -38.22 -1.60 25.45
C ASP A 449 -37.93 -2.56 24.28
N PHE A 450 -38.59 -3.72 24.24
CA PHE A 450 -38.35 -4.78 23.26
C PHE A 450 -38.41 -4.31 21.79
N PRO A 451 -39.39 -3.49 21.35
CA PRO A 451 -39.42 -2.98 19.98
C PRO A 451 -38.22 -2.07 19.64
N ILE A 452 -37.79 -1.24 20.59
CA ILE A 452 -36.63 -0.34 20.43
C ILE A 452 -35.34 -1.16 20.41
N LEU A 453 -35.22 -2.14 21.31
CA LEU A 453 -34.11 -3.08 21.36
C LEU A 453 -34.02 -3.95 20.10
N LEU A 454 -35.16 -4.31 19.49
CA LEU A 454 -35.19 -5.01 18.20
C LEU A 454 -34.63 -4.16 17.07
N LEU A 455 -35.02 -2.88 16.98
CA LEU A 455 -34.45 -1.95 16.01
C LEU A 455 -32.95 -1.73 16.25
N LYS A 456 -32.55 -1.60 17.52
CA LYS A 456 -31.13 -1.49 17.89
C LYS A 456 -30.36 -2.76 17.57
N ALA A 457 -30.94 -3.93 17.77
CA ALA A 457 -30.36 -5.23 17.42
C ALA A 457 -30.17 -5.37 15.91
N ILE A 458 -31.11 -4.92 15.08
CA ILE A 458 -30.96 -4.91 13.62
C ILE A 458 -29.78 -4.03 13.20
N ASN A 459 -29.63 -2.84 13.82
CA ASN A 459 -28.53 -1.91 13.53
C ASN A 459 -27.18 -2.33 14.13
N THR A 460 -27.19 -3.14 15.19
CA THR A 460 -25.99 -3.67 15.87
C THR A 460 -25.55 -5.00 15.22
N ALA A 461 -26.48 -5.74 14.64
CA ALA A 461 -26.17 -6.96 13.96
C ALA A 461 -25.40 -6.65 12.66
N PRO A 462 -24.40 -7.47 12.32
CA PRO A 462 -23.67 -7.34 11.06
C PRO A 462 -24.54 -7.59 9.81
N PHE A 463 -25.84 -7.87 9.97
CA PHE A 463 -26.77 -8.08 8.85
C PHE A 463 -27.10 -6.82 8.05
N ASN A 464 -27.00 -5.62 8.65
CA ASN A 464 -27.33 -4.38 7.93
C ASN A 464 -26.27 -4.00 6.89
N ASP A 465 -25.02 -4.45 7.07
CA ASP A 465 -23.97 -4.41 6.04
C ASP A 465 -24.06 -5.61 5.07
N MET A 466 -24.78 -6.68 5.43
CA MET A 466 -24.87 -7.92 4.65
C MET A 466 -26.00 -7.91 3.61
N THR A 467 -26.85 -6.89 3.55
CA THR A 467 -27.65 -6.61 2.35
C THR A 467 -26.84 -5.93 1.23
N SER A 468 -25.54 -5.69 1.47
CA SER A 468 -24.58 -5.17 0.47
C SER A 468 -23.27 -5.98 0.42
N ALA A 469 -23.24 -7.19 1.00
CA ALA A 469 -22.16 -8.14 0.72
C ALA A 469 -22.63 -9.05 -0.41
N SER A 470 -22.35 -8.64 -1.65
CA SER A 470 -22.51 -9.54 -2.79
C SER A 470 -21.61 -10.76 -2.54
N THR A 471 -22.21 -11.96 -2.48
CA THR A 471 -21.48 -13.23 -2.49
C THR A 471 -20.68 -13.43 -3.77
N HIS A 472 -21.02 -12.66 -4.80
CA HIS A 472 -20.45 -12.72 -6.14
C HIS A 472 -19.50 -11.54 -6.40
N LEU A 473 -18.50 -11.73 -7.28
CA LEU A 473 -17.55 -10.67 -7.69
C LEU A 473 -18.30 -9.45 -8.26
N LEU A 474 -19.38 -9.72 -8.97
CA LEU A 474 -20.36 -8.73 -9.43
C LEU A 474 -21.71 -9.41 -9.62
N GLU A 475 -22.82 -8.72 -9.32
CA GLU A 475 -24.16 -9.19 -9.65
C GLU A 475 -25.07 -8.03 -10.11
N PHE A 476 -26.01 -8.32 -11.00
CA PHE A 476 -27.05 -7.38 -11.42
C PHE A 476 -28.29 -8.09 -11.96
N LYS A 477 -29.46 -7.45 -11.85
CA LYS A 477 -30.74 -8.05 -12.29
C LYS A 477 -30.95 -7.85 -13.80
N ALA A 478 -30.90 -8.93 -14.56
CA ALA A 478 -31.16 -8.91 -16.00
C ALA A 478 -31.88 -10.17 -16.48
N GLY A 479 -32.86 -10.02 -17.37
CA GLY A 479 -33.54 -11.13 -18.05
C GLY A 479 -32.91 -11.42 -19.41
N ARG A 480 -33.20 -12.58 -20.01
CA ARG A 480 -32.67 -12.95 -21.33
C ARG A 480 -33.45 -12.29 -22.47
N CYS A 481 -32.80 -12.10 -23.60
CA CYS A 481 -33.39 -11.70 -24.86
C CYS A 481 -32.98 -12.69 -25.95
N PHE A 482 -33.93 -13.11 -26.77
CA PHE A 482 -33.68 -14.03 -27.87
C PHE A 482 -33.88 -13.33 -29.22
N ARG A 483 -32.89 -13.46 -30.10
CA ARG A 483 -32.99 -12.90 -31.46
C ARG A 483 -33.93 -13.75 -32.30
N THR A 484 -34.83 -13.10 -33.04
CA THR A 484 -35.73 -13.79 -33.98
C THR A 484 -34.94 -14.22 -35.22
N THR A 485 -34.98 -15.49 -35.58
CA THR A 485 -34.22 -16.06 -36.71
C THR A 485 -34.51 -15.30 -38.01
N GLY A 486 -33.47 -14.83 -38.69
CA GLY A 486 -33.58 -14.12 -39.97
C GLY A 486 -33.91 -12.62 -39.88
N THR A 487 -33.99 -12.04 -38.68
CA THR A 487 -34.18 -10.59 -38.48
C THR A 487 -33.15 -10.01 -37.49
N ASP A 488 -33.02 -8.69 -37.43
CA ASP A 488 -32.24 -7.98 -36.40
C ASP A 488 -33.06 -7.69 -35.12
N THR A 489 -34.23 -8.33 -34.96
CA THR A 489 -35.12 -8.08 -33.82
C THR A 489 -34.84 -9.04 -32.66
N VAL A 490 -34.61 -8.50 -31.46
CA VAL A 490 -34.53 -9.26 -30.19
C VAL A 490 -35.85 -9.17 -29.42
N LYS A 491 -36.27 -10.28 -28.80
CA LYS A 491 -37.47 -10.36 -27.97
C LYS A 491 -37.09 -10.70 -26.51
N PRO A 492 -37.57 -9.94 -25.52
CA PRO A 492 -37.27 -10.22 -24.12
C PRO A 492 -38.05 -11.45 -23.63
N ASP A 493 -37.37 -12.29 -22.86
CA ASP A 493 -37.96 -13.32 -22.02
C ASP A 493 -38.50 -12.66 -20.73
N PRO A 494 -39.79 -12.88 -20.37
CA PRO A 494 -40.38 -12.30 -19.16
C PRO A 494 -39.80 -12.86 -17.86
N THR A 495 -38.98 -13.90 -17.91
CA THR A 495 -38.38 -14.55 -16.73
C THR A 495 -37.47 -13.58 -15.96
N LYS A 496 -37.61 -13.58 -14.64
CA LYS A 496 -36.80 -12.75 -13.74
C LYS A 496 -35.43 -13.38 -13.57
N GLY A 497 -34.39 -12.73 -14.07
CA GLY A 497 -33.02 -13.24 -14.03
C GLY A 497 -32.09 -12.45 -13.12
N LEU A 498 -31.05 -13.12 -12.65
CA LEU A 498 -29.89 -12.54 -12.01
C LEU A 498 -28.66 -12.95 -12.82
N VAL A 499 -27.89 -11.97 -13.27
CA VAL A 499 -26.55 -12.20 -13.81
C VAL A 499 -25.56 -11.99 -12.70
N TYR A 500 -24.59 -12.89 -12.55
CA TYR A 500 -23.47 -12.70 -11.65
C TYR A 500 -22.19 -13.33 -12.21
N LEU A 501 -21.05 -12.81 -11.76
CA LEU A 501 -19.73 -13.31 -12.12
C LEU A 501 -19.04 -13.84 -10.86
N ASP A 502 -18.41 -15.00 -10.99
CA ASP A 502 -17.59 -15.64 -9.98
C ASP A 502 -16.34 -16.27 -10.61
N GLU A 503 -15.33 -16.52 -9.78
CA GLU A 503 -14.12 -17.25 -10.17
C GLU A 503 -14.19 -18.65 -9.56
N GLU A 504 -14.35 -19.67 -10.42
CA GLU A 504 -14.35 -21.09 -10.05
C GLU A 504 -13.24 -21.81 -10.79
N ASP A 505 -12.49 -22.66 -10.09
CA ASP A 505 -11.36 -23.45 -10.63
C ASP A 505 -10.30 -22.65 -11.41
N GLY A 506 -10.16 -21.35 -11.11
CA GLY A 506 -9.19 -20.44 -11.74
C GLY A 506 -9.67 -19.83 -13.07
N LEU A 507 -10.92 -20.06 -13.45
CA LEU A 507 -11.54 -19.47 -14.65
C LEU A 507 -12.68 -18.53 -14.23
N MET A 508 -12.94 -17.51 -15.05
CA MET A 508 -14.05 -16.60 -14.82
C MET A 508 -15.34 -17.20 -15.35
N HIS A 509 -16.36 -17.30 -14.51
CA HIS A 509 -17.67 -17.81 -14.88
C HIS A 509 -18.69 -16.67 -14.93
N PHE A 510 -19.49 -16.65 -15.98
CA PHE A 510 -20.64 -15.77 -16.14
C PHE A 510 -21.92 -16.60 -16.02
N TYR A 511 -22.66 -16.38 -14.95
CA TYR A 511 -23.87 -17.13 -14.65
C TYR A 511 -25.12 -16.33 -14.98
N TRP A 512 -26.14 -17.03 -15.47
CA TRP A 512 -27.51 -16.55 -15.46
C TRP A 512 -28.39 -17.48 -14.61
N LYS A 513 -29.01 -16.90 -13.58
CA LYS A 513 -29.85 -17.61 -12.62
C LYS A 513 -31.29 -17.15 -12.69
N ASN A 514 -32.20 -18.12 -12.77
CA ASN A 514 -33.62 -17.87 -12.67
C ASN A 514 -33.99 -17.52 -11.23
N ARG A 515 -34.47 -16.30 -11.00
CA ARG A 515 -34.83 -15.83 -9.65
C ARG A 515 -36.15 -16.39 -9.13
N ALA A 516 -36.99 -16.94 -10.00
CA ALA A 516 -38.27 -17.53 -9.60
C ALA A 516 -38.08 -18.96 -9.07
N THR A 517 -37.23 -19.76 -9.72
CA THR A 517 -36.95 -21.16 -9.31
C THR A 517 -35.71 -21.28 -8.41
N GLY A 518 -34.74 -20.37 -8.59
CA GLY A 518 -33.45 -20.42 -7.89
C GLY A 518 -32.39 -21.22 -8.64
N ASP A 519 -32.68 -21.73 -9.83
CA ASP A 519 -31.76 -22.56 -10.61
C ASP A 519 -30.81 -21.71 -11.46
N VAL A 520 -29.56 -22.14 -11.57
CA VAL A 520 -28.61 -21.63 -12.56
C VAL A 520 -28.93 -22.30 -13.88
N GLU A 521 -29.36 -21.52 -14.87
CA GLU A 521 -29.73 -22.06 -16.18
C GLU A 521 -28.62 -21.89 -17.22
N ASP A 522 -27.78 -20.87 -17.08
CA ASP A 522 -26.62 -20.66 -17.92
C ASP A 522 -25.37 -20.49 -17.03
N ASP A 523 -24.31 -21.22 -17.39
CA ASP A 523 -22.98 -21.15 -16.79
C ASP A 523 -21.96 -21.09 -17.94
N LEU A 524 -21.35 -19.92 -18.13
CA LEU A 524 -20.46 -19.63 -19.24
C LEU A 524 -19.06 -19.36 -18.72
N ILE A 525 -18.13 -20.22 -19.08
CA ILE A 525 -16.70 -19.99 -18.83
C ILE A 525 -16.22 -18.89 -19.80
N LEU A 526 -15.67 -17.83 -19.25
CA LEU A 526 -15.10 -16.70 -19.97
C LEU A 526 -13.58 -16.75 -19.87
N PHE A 527 -12.93 -16.88 -21.02
CA PHE A 527 -11.48 -16.68 -21.10
C PHE A 527 -11.15 -15.19 -21.10
N PRO A 528 -9.97 -14.81 -20.58
CA PRO A 528 -9.62 -13.41 -20.48
C PRO A 528 -9.59 -12.71 -21.84
N GLY A 529 -10.27 -11.57 -21.93
CA GLY A 529 -10.38 -10.81 -23.19
C GLY A 529 -11.23 -11.47 -24.29
N ASP A 530 -11.77 -12.67 -24.10
CA ASP A 530 -12.59 -13.41 -25.08
C ASP A 530 -14.04 -12.91 -25.16
N ALA A 531 -14.53 -12.16 -24.17
CA ALA A 531 -15.87 -11.60 -24.20
C ALA A 531 -15.90 -10.12 -23.82
N GLU A 532 -16.88 -9.40 -24.36
CA GLU A 532 -17.16 -8.02 -23.98
C GLU A 532 -18.67 -7.83 -23.83
N LEU A 533 -19.08 -7.19 -22.73
CA LEU A 533 -20.44 -6.77 -22.50
C LEU A 533 -20.63 -5.34 -23.04
N ILE A 534 -21.51 -5.20 -24.04
CA ILE A 534 -21.70 -3.96 -24.80
C ILE A 534 -23.16 -3.51 -24.71
N SER A 535 -23.41 -2.22 -24.55
CA SER A 535 -24.76 -1.65 -24.64
C SER A 535 -25.29 -1.71 -26.07
N VAL A 536 -26.58 -2.00 -26.26
CA VAL A 536 -27.23 -2.05 -27.58
C VAL A 536 -28.13 -0.82 -27.78
N PRO A 537 -27.58 0.34 -28.18
CA PRO A 537 -28.34 1.59 -28.31
C PRO A 537 -29.39 1.54 -29.44
N GLN A 538 -29.30 0.58 -30.35
CA GLN A 538 -30.29 0.37 -31.41
C GLN A 538 -31.63 -0.14 -30.87
N CYS A 539 -31.67 -0.67 -29.64
CA CYS A 539 -32.91 -1.03 -28.97
C CYS A 539 -33.51 0.20 -28.28
N THR A 540 -34.50 0.83 -28.93
CA THR A 540 -35.18 2.02 -28.39
C THR A 540 -36.36 1.69 -27.48
N THR A 541 -36.74 0.42 -27.38
CA THR A 541 -37.91 -0.06 -26.63
C THR A 541 -37.57 -0.65 -25.26
N GLY A 542 -36.29 -0.74 -24.90
CA GLY A 542 -35.83 -1.28 -23.61
C GLY A 542 -34.33 -1.12 -23.40
N ARG A 543 -33.85 -1.45 -22.20
CA ARG A 543 -32.42 -1.35 -21.83
C ARG A 543 -31.75 -2.70 -22.04
N VAL A 544 -31.08 -2.87 -23.17
CA VAL A 544 -30.49 -4.15 -23.60
C VAL A 544 -28.97 -4.06 -23.66
N VAL A 545 -28.30 -5.07 -23.11
CA VAL A 545 -26.87 -5.31 -23.23
C VAL A 545 -26.62 -6.64 -23.94
N MET A 546 -25.49 -6.74 -24.62
CA MET A 546 -25.09 -7.91 -25.39
C MET A 546 -23.72 -8.37 -24.91
N LEU A 547 -23.63 -9.64 -24.50
CA LEU A 547 -22.36 -10.31 -24.29
C LEU A 547 -21.91 -10.86 -25.65
N GLN A 548 -20.81 -10.31 -26.17
CA GLN A 548 -20.25 -10.66 -27.45
C GLN A 548 -18.93 -11.39 -27.25
N PHE A 549 -18.83 -12.61 -27.78
CA PHE A 549 -17.59 -13.38 -27.80
C PHE A 549 -16.71 -12.95 -28.97
N LYS A 550 -15.39 -12.93 -28.80
CA LYS A 550 -14.40 -12.63 -29.85
C LYS A 550 -13.95 -13.91 -30.54
N SER A 551 -13.89 -15.04 -29.82
CA SER A 551 -13.59 -16.38 -30.35
C SER A 551 -14.71 -16.97 -31.23
N SER A 552 -15.94 -16.47 -31.13
CA SER A 552 -17.08 -16.99 -31.89
C SER A 552 -18.04 -15.90 -32.37
N SER A 553 -18.91 -16.22 -33.32
CA SER A 553 -19.99 -15.32 -33.76
C SER A 553 -21.19 -15.30 -32.80
N GLN A 554 -21.10 -15.98 -31.66
CA GLN A 554 -22.17 -16.07 -30.66
C GLN A 554 -22.41 -14.71 -29.98
N LYS A 555 -23.68 -14.35 -29.88
CA LYS A 555 -24.14 -13.12 -29.22
C LYS A 555 -25.28 -13.46 -28.28
N LEU A 556 -25.09 -13.20 -27.00
CA LEU A 556 -26.12 -13.38 -25.98
C LEU A 556 -26.66 -12.01 -25.57
N PHE A 557 -27.98 -11.89 -25.48
CA PHE A 557 -28.63 -10.61 -25.18
C PHE A 557 -29.33 -10.68 -23.83
N PHE A 558 -29.19 -9.61 -23.05
CA PHE A 558 -29.81 -9.48 -21.74
C PHE A 558 -30.48 -8.11 -21.62
N TRP A 559 -31.62 -8.03 -20.93
CA TRP A 559 -32.30 -6.77 -20.66
C TRP A 559 -32.31 -6.45 -19.16
N HIS A 560 -31.99 -5.21 -18.80
CA HIS A 560 -31.92 -4.78 -17.41
C HIS A 560 -33.31 -4.77 -16.76
N GLN A 561 -33.42 -5.40 -15.59
CA GLN A 561 -34.67 -5.52 -14.82
C GLN A 561 -34.76 -4.55 -13.63
N GLU A 562 -33.74 -3.72 -13.41
CA GLU A 562 -33.77 -2.69 -12.38
C GLU A 562 -34.66 -1.51 -12.78
N ALA A 563 -35.03 -0.65 -11.83
CA ALA A 563 -35.84 0.54 -12.15
C ALA A 563 -34.97 1.76 -12.53
N SER A 564 -33.77 1.86 -11.95
CA SER A 564 -32.82 2.95 -12.20
C SER A 564 -31.81 2.58 -13.29
N THR A 565 -31.36 3.60 -14.02
CA THR A 565 -30.29 3.57 -15.03
C THR A 565 -28.94 4.02 -14.49
N ASP A 566 -28.87 4.52 -13.26
CA ASP A 566 -27.68 5.20 -12.71
C ASP A 566 -26.46 4.27 -12.63
N ARG A 567 -26.69 2.95 -12.60
CA ARG A 567 -25.65 1.92 -12.48
C ARG A 567 -25.31 1.21 -13.79
N ASP A 568 -26.04 1.45 -14.88
CA ASP A 568 -25.90 0.66 -16.11
C ASP A 568 -24.48 0.78 -16.70
N GLN A 569 -23.92 2.01 -16.75
CA GLN A 569 -22.55 2.23 -17.22
C GLN A 569 -21.50 1.65 -16.27
N ILE A 570 -21.75 1.71 -14.96
CA ILE A 570 -20.85 1.16 -13.94
C ILE A 570 -20.81 -0.37 -14.05
N ILE A 571 -21.97 -1.01 -14.23
CA ILE A 571 -22.07 -2.46 -14.44
C ILE A 571 -21.30 -2.88 -15.69
N LEU A 572 -21.46 -2.19 -16.82
CA LEU A 572 -20.73 -2.48 -18.05
C LEU A 572 -19.21 -2.39 -17.85
N GLN A 573 -18.74 -1.31 -17.21
CA GLN A 573 -17.32 -1.13 -16.91
C GLN A 573 -16.77 -2.20 -15.96
N GLN A 574 -17.53 -2.58 -14.94
CA GLN A 574 -17.11 -3.57 -13.96
C GLN A 574 -17.10 -4.99 -14.55
N VAL A 575 -18.12 -5.38 -15.32
CA VAL A 575 -18.14 -6.67 -16.04
C VAL A 575 -16.94 -6.75 -16.98
N ASN A 576 -16.72 -5.74 -17.82
CA ASN A 576 -15.61 -5.77 -18.77
C ASN A 576 -14.25 -5.71 -18.06
N SER A 577 -14.12 -4.96 -16.96
CA SER A 577 -12.90 -4.98 -16.17
C SER A 577 -12.60 -6.36 -15.60
N LEU A 578 -13.61 -7.11 -15.13
CA LEU A 578 -13.43 -8.47 -14.63
C LEU A 578 -13.05 -9.45 -15.74
N ILE A 579 -13.73 -9.38 -16.91
CA ILE A 579 -13.43 -10.24 -18.06
C ILE A 579 -12.02 -9.98 -18.63
N HIS A 580 -11.52 -8.75 -18.57
CA HIS A 580 -10.18 -8.40 -19.09
C HIS A 580 -9.08 -8.47 -18.02
N SER A 581 -9.42 -8.61 -16.73
CA SER A 581 -8.45 -8.56 -15.63
C SER A 581 -7.46 -9.73 -15.55
N GLN A 582 -7.61 -10.75 -16.40
CA GLN A 582 -6.75 -11.93 -16.47
C GLN A 582 -6.02 -12.08 -17.83
N GLY A 583 -6.03 -11.05 -18.68
CA GLY A 583 -5.66 -11.15 -20.10
C GLY A 583 -4.21 -10.85 -20.48
N ASP A 584 -3.31 -10.63 -19.52
CA ASP A 584 -1.88 -10.43 -19.79
C ASP A 584 -0.99 -11.52 -19.15
N GLU A 585 -1.60 -12.66 -18.77
CA GLU A 585 -0.92 -13.83 -18.24
C GLU A 585 -1.29 -15.03 -19.14
N ASP A 586 -0.28 -15.73 -19.67
CA ASP A 586 -0.31 -17.00 -20.44
C ASP A 586 -0.23 -16.93 -21.98
N GLU A 587 1.00 -16.85 -22.50
CA GLU A 587 1.43 -17.78 -23.57
C GLU A 587 2.24 -18.93 -22.91
N GLU A 588 1.55 -20.06 -22.78
CA GLU A 588 1.99 -21.47 -22.78
C GLU A 588 2.55 -22.15 -21.51
N GLU A 589 1.72 -23.07 -21.03
CA GLU A 589 1.99 -24.17 -20.10
C GLU A 589 2.29 -25.49 -20.86
N TYR A 590 2.87 -26.46 -20.14
CA TYR A 590 2.92 -27.93 -20.35
C TYR A 590 4.21 -28.56 -20.92
N LEU A 591 4.98 -29.13 -19.98
CA LEU A 591 5.90 -30.26 -20.20
C LEU A 591 5.23 -31.60 -19.87
N GLU A 592 5.80 -32.64 -20.47
CA GLU A 592 5.73 -34.11 -20.23
C GLU A 592 5.13 -34.85 -21.46
N ASP A 593 5.80 -35.83 -22.11
CA ASP A 593 6.87 -36.71 -21.65
C ASP A 593 7.54 -37.49 -22.82
N VAL A 594 8.61 -38.23 -22.51
CA VAL A 594 9.21 -39.41 -23.20
C VAL A 594 10.65 -39.28 -23.78
N ALA A 595 11.60 -39.79 -22.96
CA ALA A 595 12.75 -40.68 -23.25
C ALA A 595 14.03 -40.21 -23.99
N MET A 596 15.13 -40.20 -23.21
CA MET A 596 16.42 -40.93 -23.33
C MET A 596 17.09 -41.22 -24.69
N ASP A 597 18.44 -41.13 -24.63
CA ASP A 597 19.51 -41.51 -25.58
C ASP A 597 19.74 -40.54 -26.77
N GLY A 598 20.93 -40.11 -27.18
CA GLY A 598 22.32 -40.42 -26.84
C GLY A 598 23.22 -40.11 -28.07
N VAL A 599 24.32 -39.38 -27.88
CA VAL A 599 25.62 -39.46 -28.61
C VAL A 599 25.80 -38.81 -30.02
N GLU A 600 26.91 -38.03 -30.13
CA GLU A 600 27.72 -37.60 -31.31
C GLU A 600 27.06 -36.74 -32.41
N GLY A 601 27.67 -35.74 -33.07
CA GLY A 601 29.03 -35.21 -33.17
C GLY A 601 29.15 -34.39 -34.48
N THR A 602 30.11 -33.44 -34.55
CA THR A 602 30.62 -32.72 -35.76
C THR A 602 29.71 -31.67 -36.43
N ALA A 603 30.13 -30.65 -37.18
CA ALA A 603 31.32 -29.78 -37.31
C ALA A 603 31.01 -28.74 -38.42
N SER A 604 31.65 -27.55 -38.37
CA SER A 604 31.99 -26.62 -39.49
C SER A 604 30.88 -25.79 -40.16
N ALA A 605 30.89 -24.45 -40.01
CA ALA A 605 31.56 -23.42 -40.85
C ALA A 605 30.73 -23.04 -42.11
N VAL A 606 30.55 -21.76 -42.48
CA VAL A 606 31.49 -20.94 -43.27
C VAL A 606 30.95 -19.49 -43.42
N THR A 607 31.85 -18.51 -43.16
CA THR A 607 32.12 -17.13 -43.72
C THR A 607 31.11 -16.43 -44.64
N SER A 608 31.03 -15.10 -44.86
CA SER A 608 31.82 -13.85 -44.70
C SER A 608 30.89 -12.72 -45.23
N SER A 609 30.96 -11.42 -44.91
CA SER A 609 32.02 -10.45 -45.25
C SER A 609 31.64 -9.03 -44.79
N THR A 610 32.60 -8.28 -44.24
CA THR A 610 32.65 -6.80 -44.16
C THR A 610 33.39 -6.24 -45.40
N PRO A 611 33.40 -4.92 -45.74
CA PRO A 611 34.25 -3.95 -45.01
C PRO A 611 33.84 -2.45 -44.99
N ALA A 612 34.17 -1.79 -43.87
CA ALA A 612 34.97 -0.55 -43.71
C ALA A 612 34.47 0.89 -44.02
N SER A 613 34.71 1.75 -43.00
CA SER A 613 35.28 3.13 -43.00
C SER A 613 34.36 4.29 -43.48
N ILE A 614 34.23 5.42 -42.76
CA ILE A 614 35.22 6.52 -42.62
C ILE A 614 34.84 7.45 -41.43
N ALA A 615 35.84 7.93 -40.68
CA ALA A 615 35.82 9.14 -39.85
C ALA A 615 36.72 10.22 -40.48
N PRO A 616 36.56 11.53 -40.21
CA PRO A 616 37.44 12.19 -39.21
C PRO A 616 36.77 13.41 -38.47
N SER A 617 37.04 13.63 -37.17
CA SER A 617 38.05 14.53 -36.54
C SER A 617 37.62 16.00 -36.26
N ALA A 618 37.51 16.29 -34.96
CA ALA A 618 37.91 17.46 -34.15
C ALA A 618 38.23 18.83 -34.80
N ALA A 619 37.70 19.92 -34.20
CA ALA A 619 38.43 20.85 -33.30
C ALA A 619 37.94 22.33 -33.33
N PHE A 620 38.23 23.02 -32.22
CA PHE A 620 38.34 24.48 -31.98
C PHE A 620 37.10 25.33 -31.56
N ALA A 621 37.18 25.81 -30.31
CA ALA A 621 36.53 27.03 -29.81
C ALA A 621 37.26 28.30 -30.34
N PRO A 622 36.67 29.52 -30.27
CA PRO A 622 36.92 30.37 -29.09
C PRO A 622 35.76 31.31 -28.69
N ALA A 623 36.02 32.12 -27.65
CA ALA A 623 35.10 32.84 -26.78
C ALA A 623 34.67 34.28 -27.21
N ALA A 624 33.51 34.70 -26.68
CA ALA A 624 33.05 36.03 -26.18
C ALA A 624 33.05 37.25 -27.15
N PRO A 625 32.11 38.24 -27.05
CA PRO A 625 32.02 39.15 -25.88
C PRO A 625 30.61 39.64 -25.46
N VAL A 626 30.58 40.27 -24.28
CA VAL A 626 29.47 40.97 -23.61
C VAL A 626 29.54 42.48 -23.90
N VAL A 627 28.42 43.18 -24.19
CA VAL A 627 28.18 44.60 -23.82
C VAL A 627 26.67 44.99 -23.97
N PRO A 628 26.17 46.13 -23.41
CA PRO A 628 24.93 46.20 -22.62
C PRO A 628 23.93 47.29 -23.08
N GLY A 629 22.80 47.43 -22.36
CA GLY A 629 21.84 48.54 -22.46
C GLY A 629 20.39 48.03 -22.46
N SER A 630 19.35 48.72 -21.97
CA SER A 630 19.16 49.94 -21.18
C SER A 630 17.65 50.00 -20.91
N GLU A 631 17.23 50.46 -19.74
CA GLU A 631 15.82 50.54 -19.32
C GLU A 631 15.01 51.51 -20.21
N SER A 632 13.72 51.20 -20.43
CA SER A 632 12.69 52.18 -20.75
C SER A 632 11.34 51.69 -20.24
N GLN A 633 10.72 52.52 -19.40
CA GLN A 633 9.36 52.39 -18.88
C GLN A 633 8.31 52.69 -19.96
N THR A 634 7.27 51.86 -20.05
CA THR A 634 5.96 52.26 -20.58
C THR A 634 4.85 51.59 -19.78
N SER A 635 4.03 52.42 -19.15
CA SER A 635 2.74 52.11 -18.52
C SER A 635 1.64 52.09 -19.58
N VAL A 636 0.84 51.03 -19.72
CA VAL A 636 -0.59 51.13 -20.09
C VAL A 636 -1.39 49.90 -19.61
N THR A 637 -2.59 50.21 -19.16
CA THR A 637 -3.76 49.48 -18.66
C THR A 637 -4.25 48.23 -19.41
N GLY A 638 -4.69 47.24 -18.63
CA GLY A 638 -5.85 46.36 -18.78
C GLY A 638 -6.48 46.12 -20.16
N SER A 639 -6.13 45.00 -20.78
CA SER A 639 -7.08 43.99 -21.29
C SER A 639 -6.27 42.76 -21.72
N SER A 640 -6.53 41.62 -21.08
CA SER A 640 -5.86 40.35 -21.32
C SER A 640 -6.43 39.68 -22.57
N SER A 641 -5.91 40.03 -23.75
CA SER A 641 -6.04 39.19 -24.94
C SER A 641 -4.67 39.03 -25.60
N LEU A 642 -4.28 37.77 -25.81
CA LEU A 642 -3.05 37.37 -26.50
C LEU A 642 -3.08 37.95 -27.92
N THR A 643 -2.06 38.69 -28.33
CA THR A 643 -1.98 39.17 -29.71
C THR A 643 -1.69 38.00 -30.65
N SER A 644 -2.23 38.02 -31.88
CA SER A 644 -1.99 36.99 -32.89
C SER A 644 -0.50 36.77 -33.17
N GLN A 645 0.29 37.85 -33.13
CA GLN A 645 1.75 37.80 -33.30
C GLN A 645 2.46 37.03 -32.18
N GLN A 646 1.99 37.09 -30.93
CA GLN A 646 2.55 36.33 -29.81
C GLN A 646 2.22 34.83 -29.90
N MET A 647 1.04 34.48 -30.39
CA MET A 647 0.64 33.09 -30.64
C MET A 647 1.42 32.46 -31.79
N ASP A 648 1.72 33.22 -32.84
CA ASP A 648 2.54 32.74 -33.95
C ASP A 648 4.00 32.56 -33.54
N GLN A 649 4.55 33.41 -32.67
CA GLN A 649 5.87 33.21 -32.06
C GLN A 649 5.93 31.95 -31.19
N LEU A 650 4.89 31.68 -30.39
CA LEU A 650 4.80 30.46 -29.60
C LEU A 650 4.74 29.21 -30.48
N ARG A 651 3.94 29.24 -31.57
CA ARG A 651 3.87 28.15 -32.55
C ARG A 651 5.20 27.90 -33.25
N HIS A 652 5.92 28.95 -33.63
CA HIS A 652 7.23 28.83 -34.27
C HIS A 652 8.27 28.25 -33.31
N LEU A 653 8.24 28.62 -32.01
CA LEU A 653 9.14 28.06 -31.00
C LEU A 653 8.82 26.59 -30.72
N LEU A 654 7.54 26.22 -30.55
CA LEU A 654 7.13 24.84 -30.34
C LEU A 654 7.41 23.93 -31.55
N GLY A 655 7.36 24.48 -32.77
CA GLY A 655 7.71 23.77 -34.01
C GLY A 655 9.22 23.56 -34.20
N GLY A 656 10.07 24.34 -33.53
CA GLY A 656 11.53 24.28 -33.62
C GLY A 656 12.20 23.40 -32.54
N ILE A 657 11.45 22.90 -31.56
CA ILE A 657 11.98 22.06 -30.47
C ILE A 657 12.10 20.62 -30.99
N GLN A 658 13.30 20.24 -31.40
CA GLN A 658 13.66 18.82 -31.51
C GLN A 658 13.81 18.26 -30.09
N VAL A 659 13.05 17.22 -29.77
CA VAL A 659 13.14 16.48 -28.50
C VAL A 659 14.57 15.92 -28.37
N PRO A 660 15.40 16.40 -27.43
CA PRO A 660 16.75 15.87 -27.29
C PRO A 660 16.69 14.48 -26.67
N GLN A 661 17.38 13.52 -27.29
CA GLN A 661 17.73 12.26 -26.65
C GLN A 661 18.83 12.55 -25.61
N ALA A 662 18.49 12.38 -24.34
CA ALA A 662 19.37 12.46 -23.17
C ALA A 662 20.12 13.79 -22.93
N ALA A 663 19.61 14.62 -22.02
CA ALA A 663 20.41 15.60 -21.30
C ALA A 663 20.00 15.64 -19.81
N THR A 664 20.96 15.31 -18.97
CA THR A 664 20.98 15.39 -17.51
C THR A 664 20.73 16.82 -17.01
N ALA A 665 19.56 17.08 -16.43
CA ALA A 665 19.34 18.18 -15.50
C ALA A 665 18.26 17.79 -14.48
N GLN A 666 18.61 17.81 -13.18
CA GLN A 666 17.65 17.70 -12.08
C GLN A 666 16.60 18.82 -12.22
N ARG A 667 15.35 18.49 -12.53
CA ARG A 667 14.15 19.34 -12.38
C ARG A 667 12.88 18.47 -12.45
N SER A 668 11.85 18.86 -11.70
CA SER A 668 10.58 18.16 -11.36
C SER A 668 10.00 17.15 -12.37
N ASN A 669 9.61 15.94 -11.91
CA ASN A 669 8.94 14.88 -12.70
C ASN A 669 7.46 15.18 -13.09
N LEU A 670 7.00 16.42 -12.99
CA LEU A 670 5.62 16.80 -13.30
C LEU A 670 5.49 17.13 -14.78
N ARG A 671 4.65 16.39 -15.52
CA ARG A 671 4.37 16.62 -16.94
C ARG A 671 2.92 17.03 -17.16
N LEU A 672 2.65 17.96 -18.08
CA LEU A 672 1.29 18.50 -18.28
C LEU A 672 0.31 17.46 -18.85
N ASP A 673 0.79 16.48 -19.61
CA ASP A 673 -0.02 15.37 -20.14
C ASP A 673 -0.58 14.46 -19.03
N HIS A 674 0.06 14.42 -17.86
CA HIS A 674 -0.43 13.67 -16.70
C HIS A 674 -1.40 14.50 -15.83
N VAL A 675 -1.43 15.83 -16.02
CA VAL A 675 -2.29 16.76 -15.26
C VAL A 675 -3.57 17.08 -16.03
N LEU A 676 -3.46 17.37 -17.33
CA LEU A 676 -4.56 17.73 -18.22
C LEU A 676 -5.16 16.51 -18.92
N THR A 677 -5.56 15.51 -18.12
CA THR A 677 -6.20 14.29 -18.63
C THR A 677 -7.68 14.53 -18.96
N PRO A 678 -8.30 13.73 -19.86
CA PRO A 678 -9.73 13.85 -20.15
C PRO A 678 -10.63 13.79 -18.91
N GLY A 679 -10.24 13.01 -17.89
CA GLY A 679 -10.97 12.91 -16.61
C GLY A 679 -10.84 14.15 -15.73
N ALA A 680 -9.69 14.82 -15.73
CA ALA A 680 -9.47 16.07 -14.98
C ALA A 680 -10.16 17.28 -15.64
N VAL A 681 -10.24 17.28 -16.98
CA VAL A 681 -10.83 18.38 -17.75
C VAL A 681 -12.37 18.29 -17.84
N ALA A 682 -12.94 17.07 -17.84
CA ALA A 682 -14.39 16.88 -17.99
C ALA A 682 -15.26 17.67 -16.98
N PRO A 683 -14.94 17.74 -15.67
CA PRO A 683 -15.70 18.54 -14.72
C PRO A 683 -15.62 20.05 -14.98
N LEU A 684 -14.49 20.55 -15.52
CA LEU A 684 -14.28 21.97 -15.82
C LEU A 684 -15.11 22.42 -17.03
N LEU A 685 -15.34 21.51 -17.99
CA LEU A 685 -16.15 21.76 -19.19
C LEU A 685 -17.66 21.80 -18.90
N ASN A 686 -18.08 21.46 -17.68
CA ASN A 686 -19.47 21.69 -17.23
C ASN A 686 -19.74 23.17 -16.92
N ASN A 687 -18.71 24.04 -16.89
CA ASN A 687 -18.88 25.47 -16.68
C ASN A 687 -19.05 26.21 -18.03
N PRO A 688 -20.23 26.79 -18.31
CA PRO A 688 -20.50 27.47 -19.59
C PRO A 688 -19.57 28.65 -19.87
N GLN A 689 -19.07 29.33 -18.83
CA GLN A 689 -18.15 30.47 -18.98
C GLN A 689 -16.76 30.01 -19.43
N ILE A 690 -16.30 28.86 -18.95
CA ILE A 690 -15.01 28.27 -19.34
C ILE A 690 -15.10 27.79 -20.80
N CYS A 691 -16.18 27.11 -21.18
CA CYS A 691 -16.41 26.69 -22.56
C CYS A 691 -16.48 27.90 -23.52
N ALA A 692 -17.19 28.97 -23.14
CA ALA A 692 -17.26 30.19 -23.93
C ALA A 692 -15.90 30.87 -24.13
N ALA A 693 -15.01 30.81 -23.13
CA ALA A 693 -13.65 31.34 -23.23
C ALA A 693 -12.72 30.49 -24.11
N LEU A 694 -13.00 29.18 -24.24
CA LEU A 694 -12.20 28.25 -25.06
C LEU A 694 -12.63 28.23 -26.52
N PHE A 695 -13.90 28.54 -26.83
CA PHE A 695 -14.42 28.52 -28.20
C PHE A 695 -13.61 29.36 -29.20
N PRO A 696 -13.14 30.59 -28.91
CA PRO A 696 -12.33 31.35 -29.86
C PRO A 696 -11.03 30.67 -30.28
N HIS A 697 -10.56 29.68 -29.51
CA HIS A 697 -9.27 29.02 -29.70
C HIS A 697 -9.36 27.65 -30.40
N LEU A 698 -10.56 27.12 -30.66
CA LEU A 698 -10.70 25.88 -31.45
C LEU A 698 -10.58 26.19 -32.95
N PRO A 699 -10.19 25.22 -33.79
CA PRO A 699 -10.14 25.37 -35.25
C PRO A 699 -11.47 25.90 -35.81
N GLU A 700 -11.41 26.71 -36.88
CA GLU A 700 -12.61 27.29 -37.51
C GLU A 700 -13.59 26.23 -38.04
N SER A 701 -13.10 25.02 -38.27
CA SER A 701 -13.88 23.85 -38.73
C SER A 701 -14.56 23.06 -37.62
N SER A 702 -14.31 23.37 -36.34
CA SER A 702 -14.84 22.62 -35.20
C SER A 702 -16.13 23.22 -34.66
N GLU A 703 -17.07 22.35 -34.27
CA GLU A 703 -18.30 22.77 -33.61
C GLU A 703 -17.99 23.44 -32.27
N ARG A 704 -18.67 24.55 -31.95
CA ARG A 704 -18.48 25.26 -30.67
C ARG A 704 -19.34 24.63 -29.58
N THR A 705 -19.12 23.34 -29.31
CA THR A 705 -19.84 22.54 -28.30
C THR A 705 -18.88 22.00 -27.23
N PRO A 706 -19.34 21.79 -25.97
CA PRO A 706 -18.52 21.16 -24.93
C PRO A 706 -18.05 19.75 -25.31
N GLU A 707 -18.87 19.01 -26.06
CA GLU A 707 -18.58 17.67 -26.55
C GLU A 707 -17.40 17.67 -27.53
N GLU A 708 -17.30 18.68 -28.40
CA GLU A 708 -16.18 18.84 -29.32
C GLU A 708 -14.87 19.17 -28.56
N ILE A 709 -14.92 19.97 -27.50
CA ILE A 709 -13.74 20.22 -26.66
C ILE A 709 -13.27 18.93 -25.98
N GLN A 710 -14.21 18.11 -25.49
CA GLN A 710 -13.87 16.79 -24.94
C GLN A 710 -13.28 15.84 -25.98
N ALA A 711 -13.79 15.89 -27.22
CA ALA A 711 -13.24 15.10 -28.32
C ALA A 711 -11.80 15.53 -28.65
N ILE A 712 -11.53 16.84 -28.71
CA ILE A 712 -10.19 17.41 -28.98
C ILE A 712 -9.18 17.01 -27.90
N VAL A 713 -9.56 17.08 -26.61
CA VAL A 713 -8.68 16.68 -25.49
C VAL A 713 -8.31 15.19 -25.53
N ARG A 714 -9.13 14.36 -26.20
CA ARG A 714 -8.85 12.92 -26.41
C ARG A 714 -8.02 12.63 -27.67
N THR A 715 -7.70 13.63 -28.47
CA THR A 715 -6.92 13.43 -29.70
C THR A 715 -5.42 13.22 -29.41
N PRO A 716 -4.73 12.38 -30.20
CA PRO A 716 -3.27 12.24 -30.11
C PRO A 716 -2.53 13.56 -30.32
N GLN A 717 -3.07 14.46 -31.16
CA GLN A 717 -2.47 15.76 -31.47
C GLN A 717 -2.42 16.67 -30.25
N PHE A 718 -3.47 16.66 -29.41
CA PHE A 718 -3.50 17.43 -28.17
C PHE A 718 -2.47 16.90 -27.17
N SER A 719 -2.40 15.56 -27.00
CA SER A 719 -1.38 14.93 -26.14
C SER A 719 0.04 15.27 -26.59
N GLN A 720 0.32 15.20 -27.89
CA GLN A 720 1.63 15.54 -28.45
C GLN A 720 1.98 17.03 -28.23
N ALA A 721 0.99 17.93 -28.30
CA ALA A 721 1.20 19.34 -28.00
C ALA A 721 1.54 19.58 -26.51
N LEU A 722 0.91 18.85 -25.59
CA LEU A 722 1.22 18.91 -24.15
C LEU A 722 2.60 18.36 -23.83
N VAL A 723 3.04 17.30 -24.51
CA VAL A 723 4.40 16.76 -24.39
C VAL A 723 5.43 17.77 -24.87
N SER A 724 5.19 18.42 -26.02
CA SER A 724 6.08 19.46 -26.55
C SER A 724 6.15 20.67 -25.61
N LEU A 725 5.01 21.13 -25.10
CA LEU A 725 4.96 22.24 -24.14
C LEU A 725 5.66 21.90 -22.82
N SER A 726 5.48 20.70 -22.28
CA SER A 726 6.16 20.24 -21.06
C SER A 726 7.68 20.24 -21.25
N THR A 727 8.16 19.72 -22.38
CA THR A 727 9.59 19.71 -22.74
C THR A 727 10.15 21.13 -22.90
N ALA A 728 9.36 22.05 -23.48
CA ALA A 728 9.72 23.46 -23.66
C ALA A 728 9.79 24.25 -22.33
N LEU A 729 8.93 23.90 -21.37
CA LEU A 729 8.95 24.44 -20.01
C LEU A 729 10.12 23.89 -19.21
N GLU A 730 10.43 22.61 -19.34
CA GLU A 730 11.56 21.95 -18.68
C GLU A 730 12.92 22.44 -19.20
N SER A 731 13.02 22.73 -20.50
CA SER A 731 14.25 23.26 -21.10
C SER A 731 14.53 24.72 -20.72
N GLY A 732 13.59 25.41 -20.07
CA GLY A 732 13.69 26.82 -19.69
C GLY A 732 13.64 27.81 -20.86
N GLN A 733 13.50 27.32 -22.10
CA GLN A 733 13.52 28.14 -23.31
C GLN A 733 12.30 29.08 -23.41
N LEU A 734 11.19 28.73 -22.76
CA LEU A 734 9.98 29.56 -22.72
C LEU A 734 10.03 30.69 -21.68
N GLY A 735 11.02 30.71 -20.76
CA GLY A 735 11.08 31.67 -19.67
C GLY A 735 10.93 33.15 -20.07
N PRO A 736 11.67 33.65 -21.08
CA PRO A 736 11.52 35.05 -21.54
C PRO A 736 10.14 35.38 -22.12
N LEU A 737 9.50 34.41 -22.80
CA LEU A 737 8.17 34.58 -23.40
C LEU A 737 7.06 34.55 -22.34
N LEU A 738 7.17 33.66 -21.34
CA LEU A 738 6.23 33.58 -20.22
C LEU A 738 6.21 34.87 -19.39
N ARG A 739 7.35 35.55 -19.26
CA ARG A 739 7.41 36.88 -18.64
C ARG A 739 6.70 37.96 -19.47
N GLN A 740 6.73 37.85 -20.80
CA GLN A 740 5.95 38.73 -21.68
C GLN A 740 4.44 38.47 -21.59
N PHE A 741 4.03 37.26 -21.18
CA PHE A 741 2.65 36.94 -20.82
C PHE A 741 2.25 37.39 -19.40
N GLY A 742 3.11 38.14 -18.71
CA GLY A 742 2.84 38.67 -17.37
C GLY A 742 3.05 37.65 -16.23
N LEU A 743 3.57 36.46 -16.52
CA LEU A 743 3.85 35.44 -15.51
C LEU A 743 5.17 35.73 -14.78
N GLY A 744 5.26 35.28 -13.53
CA GLY A 744 6.41 35.52 -12.65
C GLY A 744 7.75 35.03 -13.22
N PRO A 745 8.89 35.51 -12.69
CA PRO A 745 10.21 35.21 -13.24
C PRO A 745 10.57 33.71 -13.22
N ASN A 746 9.91 32.92 -12.38
CA ASN A 746 10.10 31.48 -12.21
C ASN A 746 9.15 30.63 -13.08
N ALA A 747 8.30 31.25 -13.90
CA ALA A 747 7.31 30.54 -14.73
C ALA A 747 7.94 29.60 -15.78
N GLY A 748 9.20 29.84 -16.15
CA GLY A 748 9.97 28.99 -17.07
C GLY A 748 10.85 27.95 -16.38
N ASP A 749 10.79 27.79 -15.06
CA ASP A 749 11.61 26.81 -14.32
C ASP A 749 10.91 25.44 -14.21
N GLY A 750 10.45 24.91 -15.36
CA GLY A 750 9.71 23.65 -15.43
C GLY A 750 8.20 23.81 -15.22
N VAL A 751 7.49 22.67 -15.31
CA VAL A 751 6.03 22.62 -15.25
C VAL A 751 5.48 23.10 -13.90
N GLU A 752 6.16 22.78 -12.79
CA GLU A 752 5.75 23.23 -11.45
C GLU A 752 5.82 24.76 -11.32
N GLY A 753 6.92 25.38 -11.77
CA GLY A 753 7.08 26.83 -11.78
C GLY A 753 6.04 27.54 -12.64
N PHE A 754 5.68 26.93 -13.78
CA PHE A 754 4.62 27.41 -14.66
C PHE A 754 3.23 27.38 -13.99
N LEU A 755 2.87 26.26 -13.36
CA LEU A 755 1.58 26.10 -12.68
C LEU A 755 1.46 27.03 -11.47
N SER A 756 2.51 27.17 -10.66
CA SER A 756 2.53 28.12 -9.53
C SER A 756 2.40 29.56 -10.01
N ALA A 757 3.03 29.93 -11.12
CA ALA A 757 2.91 31.28 -11.68
C ALA A 757 1.49 31.57 -12.18
N ILE A 758 0.80 30.59 -12.77
CA ILE A 758 -0.61 30.71 -13.16
C ILE A 758 -1.51 30.83 -11.92
N GLU A 759 -1.26 30.03 -10.88
CA GLU A 759 -2.04 30.08 -9.64
C GLU A 759 -1.89 31.44 -8.94
N GLU A 760 -0.68 32.00 -8.89
CA GLU A 760 -0.43 33.35 -8.36
C GLU A 760 -1.14 34.43 -9.18
N GLN A 761 -1.15 34.30 -10.51
CA GLN A 761 -1.83 35.24 -11.39
C GLN A 761 -3.36 35.17 -11.21
N ALA A 762 -3.94 33.97 -11.12
CA ALA A 762 -5.36 33.77 -10.85
C ALA A 762 -5.78 34.37 -9.49
N LYS A 763 -4.94 34.23 -8.45
CA LYS A 763 -5.16 34.86 -7.14
C LYS A 763 -5.12 36.38 -7.19
N LYS A 764 -4.26 36.97 -8.03
CA LYS A 764 -4.18 38.43 -8.22
C LYS A 764 -5.38 39.00 -8.98
N ASP A 765 -5.88 38.27 -9.96
CA ASP A 765 -7.03 38.69 -10.79
C ASP A 765 -8.39 38.39 -10.14
N GLY A 766 -8.40 37.90 -8.89
CA GLY A 766 -9.62 37.69 -8.10
C GLY A 766 -10.43 36.44 -8.48
N GLY A 767 -9.84 35.52 -9.26
CA GLY A 767 -10.43 34.21 -9.55
C GLY A 767 -10.32 33.27 -8.35
N LYS A 768 -11.46 32.70 -7.92
CA LYS A 768 -11.48 31.62 -6.92
C LYS A 768 -11.13 30.28 -7.54
#